data_AF-A0A0C9V4K5-F1
#
_entry.id   AF-A0A0C9V4K5-F1
#
_cell.length_a   1.000
_cell.length_b   1.000
_cell.length_c   1.000
_cell.angle_alpha   90.00
_cell.angle_beta   90.00
_cell.angle_gamma   90.00
#
_symmetry.space_group_name_H-M   'P 1'
#
loop_
_entity.id
_entity.type
_entity.pdbx_description
1 polymer ?
#
loop_
_entity_poly.entity_id
_entity_poly.type
_entity_poly.pdbx_seq_one_letter_code
_entity_poly.pdbx_strand_id
1 'polypeptide(L)'
;MGDHSYLNLPQGATFQGCPPPLDPSQPPQSLPPPYFPPSTLAPELQNTRCMSGRYKNDNIPRCVACIRRWAGDTCRFQGVRFLLRDTERRVQAITFVDHQAEDSLSLKFPTKWNVPLDIGTIRRLKLTVVKGLLPFLKNEQLHMRLSDIIRRPRETDVRVTCDTCMTSIFSCDWMCRACGRESCSECIQHVRDLTYPTRALTAKGEKKKHPNASFLTCVRRTEHSFKDFSPVSRFCMTDVDDAILEMEAFLADSSSRLVDDYVAEDERSWDGQEQTDNLMGFPPIMTTTETSSIRTSPEQPTPRVQDNPPATGSSQQSHSSTPRNPGSPIYLPNPSVAMPPPATGRYGDPFDPAQIPKAPFYLFQRYISDEQFRAIWATGQPLVVSDLLDNFSIRWTPQYFVDNFGHNKCLILDCHTDENKSVLVENFFSQFGRYTGRNKCWKLKDWPPSSDFSQTFPELFDDFSAAVPVPNYTRRDGSHNIASHFPANTIAPDLGPKMYNAFASSELPGYKGSTRLHMDMADAVNIMLHAENRPDCGEGVAAWDIYRAEDAPKIREFLRKHYPDDCVNDPIHSQNFYLDCGMRALLFQEFGVVGWRIYQKPGDAVFIPAGCAHQVVNLADCIKVACDFVSPENADRCFQLTQEFREMNEMRTWKEDVLQLSTMMWFCWLNLRKVEKSMSVA
;
A
#
# COMPACT_ATOMS: atom_id res chain seq x y z
N MET A 1 -24.93 73.61 -4.81
CA MET A 1 -25.99 73.81 -3.79
C MET A 1 -25.41 73.41 -2.45
N GLY A 2 -26.02 73.84 -1.33
CA GLY A 2 -25.55 73.53 0.03
C GLY A 2 -25.72 72.06 0.44
N ASP A 3 -25.44 71.67 1.69
CA ASP A 3 -25.30 72.57 2.86
C ASP A 3 -24.33 72.04 3.96
N HIS A 4 -24.14 72.85 5.01
CA HIS A 4 -23.17 72.64 6.09
C HIS A 4 -23.62 71.69 7.21
N SER A 5 -22.64 71.14 7.95
CA SER A 5 -22.75 70.84 9.39
C SER A 5 -21.37 70.92 10.06
N TYR A 6 -21.30 71.43 11.29
CA TYR A 6 -20.07 71.92 11.93
C TYR A 6 -19.30 70.91 12.79
N LEU A 7 -18.02 71.23 13.03
CA LEU A 7 -17.13 70.67 14.06
C LEU A 7 -17.65 70.96 15.48
N ASN A 8 -17.18 70.17 16.46
CA ASN A 8 -16.90 70.69 17.81
C ASN A 8 -15.79 69.87 18.51
N LEU A 9 -14.74 70.57 18.94
CA LEU A 9 -13.67 70.08 19.82
C LEU A 9 -13.50 71.11 20.95
N PRO A 10 -13.48 70.71 22.24
CA PRO A 10 -13.27 71.67 23.33
C PRO A 10 -11.81 72.12 23.41
N GLN A 11 -11.59 73.44 23.52
CA GLN A 11 -10.35 74.03 24.03
C GLN A 11 -10.65 74.84 25.29
N GLY A 12 -9.72 74.84 26.24
CA GLY A 12 -9.81 75.57 27.52
C GLY A 12 -9.36 74.70 28.70
N ALA A 13 -8.56 75.18 29.66
CA ALA A 13 -8.07 76.55 29.82
C ALA A 13 -6.72 76.65 30.58
N THR A 14 -6.09 77.82 30.43
CA THR A 14 -5.13 78.49 31.33
C THR A 14 -3.80 77.80 31.71
N PHE A 15 -2.70 78.43 31.30
CA PHE A 15 -1.37 78.31 31.92
C PHE A 15 -1.35 78.91 33.33
N GLN A 16 -0.62 78.29 34.27
CA GLN A 16 -0.05 78.94 35.46
C GLN A 16 1.32 78.34 35.82
N GLY A 17 2.30 79.19 36.12
CA GLY A 17 3.50 78.87 36.91
C GLY A 17 4.58 77.96 36.29
N CYS A 18 5.75 78.54 35.97
CA CYS A 18 6.99 77.75 35.92
C CYS A 18 7.47 77.44 37.36
N PRO A 19 7.90 76.21 37.68
CA PRO A 19 8.63 75.92 38.91
C PRO A 19 10.02 76.59 38.92
N PRO A 20 10.61 76.85 40.11
CA PRO A 20 12.00 77.29 40.21
C PRO A 20 12.99 76.15 39.89
N PRO A 21 14.28 76.44 39.64
CA PRO A 21 15.31 75.43 39.41
C PRO A 21 15.46 74.47 40.59
N LEU A 22 15.73 73.19 40.30
CA LEU A 22 16.00 72.17 41.32
C LEU A 22 17.42 72.26 41.88
N ASP A 23 17.55 72.02 43.18
CA ASP A 23 18.82 71.92 43.90
C ASP A 23 19.58 70.63 43.49
N PRO A 24 20.85 70.70 43.05
CA PRO A 24 21.62 69.51 42.64
C PRO A 24 22.04 68.55 43.78
N SER A 25 21.75 68.84 45.05
CA SER A 25 22.41 68.20 46.20
C SER A 25 21.71 66.97 46.82
N GLN A 26 20.59 66.48 46.28
CA GLN A 26 19.89 65.30 46.81
C GLN A 26 20.03 64.03 45.94
N PRO A 27 20.46 62.88 46.49
CA PRO A 27 20.49 61.61 45.76
C PRO A 27 19.08 60.98 45.63
N PRO A 28 18.78 60.27 44.53
CA PRO A 28 17.47 59.68 44.30
C PRO A 28 17.21 58.48 45.25
N GLN A 29 16.05 58.50 45.92
CA GLN A 29 15.61 57.35 46.73
C GLN A 29 15.13 56.21 45.82
N SER A 30 15.80 55.06 45.90
CA SER A 30 15.38 53.85 45.17
C SER A 30 14.21 53.16 45.86
N LEU A 31 13.01 53.28 45.27
CA LEU A 31 11.90 52.40 45.61
C LEU A 31 12.27 50.94 45.24
N PRO A 32 11.94 49.94 46.07
CA PRO A 32 12.14 48.54 45.72
C PRO A 32 11.24 48.17 44.52
N PRO A 33 11.68 47.25 43.63
CA PRO A 33 10.85 46.80 42.52
C PRO A 33 9.59 46.10 43.05
N PRO A 34 8.42 46.28 42.40
CA PRO A 34 7.18 45.64 42.83
C PRO A 34 7.30 44.12 42.76
N TYR A 35 6.97 43.46 43.87
CA TYR A 35 6.95 42.00 43.97
C TYR A 35 5.76 41.44 43.19
N PHE A 36 5.99 41.06 41.93
CA PHE A 36 5.01 40.28 41.15
C PHE A 36 5.03 38.83 41.62
N PRO A 37 3.93 38.29 42.20
CA PRO A 37 3.85 36.85 42.41
C PRO A 37 3.83 36.13 41.06
N PRO A 38 4.51 34.98 40.90
CA PRO A 38 4.44 34.21 39.68
C PRO A 38 3.00 33.77 39.45
N SER A 39 2.45 34.08 38.27
CA SER A 39 1.13 33.61 37.84
C SER A 39 1.19 32.12 37.55
N THR A 40 0.95 31.30 38.59
CA THR A 40 0.94 29.84 38.52
C THR A 40 -0.22 29.33 37.67
N LEU A 41 -0.01 29.30 36.36
CA LEU A 41 -0.99 28.75 35.41
C LEU A 41 -1.20 27.25 35.69
N ALA A 42 -2.43 26.87 36.02
CA ALA A 42 -2.79 25.49 36.30
C ALA A 42 -3.04 24.72 34.98
N PRO A 43 -2.34 23.61 34.71
CA PRO A 43 -2.56 22.80 33.51
C PRO A 43 -3.81 21.90 33.65
N GLU A 44 -4.80 22.07 32.77
CA GLU A 44 -5.95 21.16 32.63
C GLU A 44 -5.76 20.29 31.37
N LEU A 45 -5.65 18.96 31.50
CA LEU A 45 -5.67 18.07 30.35
C LEU A 45 -7.09 17.97 29.74
N GLN A 46 -7.19 18.06 28.42
CA GLN A 46 -8.46 18.08 27.71
C GLN A 46 -9.05 16.66 27.57
N ASN A 47 -9.59 16.10 28.65
CA ASN A 47 -10.03 14.70 28.70
C ASN A 47 -11.33 14.40 27.92
N THR A 48 -12.03 15.42 27.41
CA THR A 48 -13.23 15.27 26.55
C THR A 48 -13.07 15.95 25.20
N ARG A 49 -13.96 15.64 24.24
CA ARG A 49 -13.97 16.27 22.90
C ARG A 49 -13.97 17.80 23.01
N CYS A 50 -13.20 18.49 22.16
CA CYS A 50 -13.02 19.94 22.23
C CYS A 50 -14.29 20.77 21.93
N MET A 51 -15.36 20.15 21.42
CA MET A 51 -16.69 20.75 21.24
C MET A 51 -17.71 20.35 22.33
N SER A 52 -17.28 19.64 23.38
CA SER A 52 -18.14 19.27 24.51
C SER A 52 -18.51 20.48 25.38
N GLY A 53 -19.63 20.38 26.10
CA GLY A 53 -20.18 21.47 26.91
C GLY A 53 -19.20 22.08 27.92
N ARG A 54 -18.29 21.25 28.46
CA ARG A 54 -17.20 21.64 29.38
C ARG A 54 -16.38 22.83 28.84
N TYR A 55 -16.14 22.87 27.53
CA TYR A 55 -15.29 23.88 26.87
C TYR A 55 -16.09 24.89 26.04
N LYS A 56 -17.43 24.93 26.17
CA LYS A 56 -18.30 25.78 25.34
C LYS A 56 -17.95 27.27 25.44
N ASN A 57 -17.62 27.73 26.64
CA ASN A 57 -17.36 29.14 26.93
C ASN A 57 -15.87 29.53 26.77
N ASP A 58 -14.97 28.55 26.62
CA ASP A 58 -13.54 28.79 26.42
C ASP A 58 -13.26 29.23 24.97
N ASN A 59 -12.46 30.27 24.76
CA ASN A 59 -12.01 30.73 23.43
C ASN A 59 -10.84 29.86 22.89
N ILE A 60 -10.99 28.53 22.91
CA ILE A 60 -9.96 27.58 22.45
C ILE A 60 -10.18 27.14 21.00
N PRO A 61 -9.11 26.85 20.24
CA PRO A 61 -9.23 26.26 18.91
C PRO A 61 -9.95 24.90 18.95
N ARG A 62 -10.78 24.62 17.95
CA ARG A 62 -11.54 23.37 17.81
C ARG A 62 -10.94 22.56 16.66
N CYS A 63 -10.74 21.25 16.85
CA CYS A 63 -10.13 20.41 15.82
C CYS A 63 -11.07 20.15 14.62
N VAL A 64 -10.48 19.90 13.45
CA VAL A 64 -11.23 19.62 12.20
C VAL A 64 -12.26 18.50 12.35
N ALA A 65 -11.91 17.42 13.05
CA ALA A 65 -12.81 16.30 13.36
C ALA A 65 -14.12 16.75 14.04
N CYS A 66 -13.99 17.53 15.11
CA CYS A 66 -15.14 18.04 15.86
C CYS A 66 -15.91 19.16 15.14
N ILE A 67 -15.33 19.77 14.10
CA ILE A 67 -16.01 20.73 13.21
C ILE A 67 -16.78 19.99 12.11
N ARG A 68 -16.16 19.01 11.44
CA ARG A 68 -16.76 18.18 10.38
C ARG A 68 -17.88 17.27 10.90
N ARG A 69 -17.77 16.79 12.14
CA ARG A 69 -18.71 15.85 12.80
C ARG A 69 -18.94 14.54 12.03
N TRP A 70 -17.91 14.04 11.36
CA TRP A 70 -17.97 12.73 10.70
C TRP A 70 -18.11 11.62 11.73
N ALA A 71 -18.85 10.55 11.38
CA ALA A 71 -18.97 9.37 12.21
C ALA A 71 -17.63 8.63 12.29
N GLY A 72 -17.34 7.96 13.40
CA GLY A 72 -16.05 7.31 13.66
C GLY A 72 -14.92 8.25 14.08
N ASP A 73 -14.95 9.53 13.68
CA ASP A 73 -13.85 10.47 13.93
C ASP A 73 -13.74 10.89 15.42
N THR A 74 -12.50 10.93 15.93
CA THR A 74 -12.16 11.24 17.32
C THR A 74 -11.61 12.67 17.45
N CYS A 75 -11.65 13.20 18.68
CA CYS A 75 -11.13 14.55 18.90
C CYS A 75 -9.60 14.53 18.96
N ARG A 76 -8.97 15.06 17.90
CA ARG A 76 -7.52 15.20 17.70
C ARG A 76 -6.76 15.94 18.82
N PHE A 77 -7.48 16.58 19.75
CA PHE A 77 -6.93 17.25 20.93
C PHE A 77 -7.27 16.58 22.28
N GLN A 78 -8.08 15.52 22.28
CA GLN A 78 -8.50 14.83 23.49
C GLN A 78 -7.35 13.97 24.04
N GLY A 79 -7.08 14.07 25.34
CA GLY A 79 -5.97 13.35 25.99
C GLY A 79 -4.55 13.85 25.67
N VAL A 80 -4.38 14.74 24.69
CA VAL A 80 -3.05 15.25 24.26
C VAL A 80 -2.86 16.77 24.42
N ARG A 81 -3.92 17.55 24.66
CA ARG A 81 -3.84 19.02 24.78
C ARG A 81 -4.09 19.49 26.20
N PHE A 82 -3.17 20.29 26.73
CA PHE A 82 -3.32 21.02 27.99
C PHE A 82 -3.83 22.44 27.75
N LEU A 83 -4.76 22.88 28.60
CA LEU A 83 -5.23 24.26 28.70
C LEU A 83 -4.63 24.86 29.97
N LEU A 84 -3.74 25.85 29.82
CA LEU A 84 -3.08 26.52 30.94
C LEU A 84 -3.99 27.65 31.43
N ARG A 85 -4.55 27.51 32.63
CA ARG A 85 -5.57 28.43 33.18
C ARG A 85 -5.03 29.33 34.29
N ASP A 86 -5.54 30.56 34.34
CA ASP A 86 -5.32 31.46 35.48
C ASP A 86 -6.21 31.12 36.70
N THR A 87 -6.05 31.89 37.77
CA THR A 87 -6.84 31.79 39.02
C THR A 87 -8.34 32.06 38.82
N GLU A 88 -8.72 32.81 37.79
CA GLU A 88 -10.11 33.03 37.35
C GLU A 88 -10.63 31.91 36.43
N ARG A 89 -9.83 30.84 36.24
CA ARG A 89 -10.08 29.69 35.36
C ARG A 89 -10.17 30.02 33.87
N ARG A 90 -9.69 31.17 33.41
CA ARG A 90 -9.61 31.51 31.97
C ARG A 90 -8.39 30.85 31.36
N VAL A 91 -8.51 30.31 30.14
CA VAL A 91 -7.37 29.76 29.39
C VAL A 91 -6.48 30.91 28.91
N GLN A 92 -5.22 30.93 29.38
CA GLN A 92 -4.22 31.94 28.99
C GLN A 92 -3.25 31.40 27.92
N ALA A 93 -2.95 30.10 27.97
CA ALA A 93 -2.07 29.44 27.01
C ALA A 93 -2.48 27.99 26.75
N ILE A 94 -1.91 27.39 25.71
CA ILE A 94 -2.13 26.00 25.31
C ILE A 94 -0.77 25.33 25.15
N THR A 95 -0.63 24.13 25.70
CA THR A 95 0.51 23.24 25.44
C THR A 95 -0.01 21.81 25.19
N PHE A 96 0.89 20.87 24.96
CA PHE A 96 0.57 19.49 24.60
C PHE A 96 1.35 18.50 25.49
N VAL A 97 0.93 17.23 25.48
CA VAL A 97 1.62 16.15 26.17
C VAL A 97 2.96 15.87 25.47
N ASP A 98 4.05 16.08 26.17
CA ASP A 98 5.45 15.94 25.74
C ASP A 98 6.13 14.69 26.33
N HIS A 99 5.75 14.35 27.55
CA HIS A 99 6.12 13.14 28.28
C HIS A 99 5.31 11.93 27.81
N GLN A 100 5.90 10.75 27.93
CA GLN A 100 5.25 9.50 27.53
C GLN A 100 4.37 8.97 28.67
N ALA A 101 3.12 8.61 28.37
CA ALA A 101 2.31 7.80 29.26
C ALA A 101 2.79 6.33 29.21
N GLU A 102 2.57 5.56 30.28
CA GLU A 102 2.74 4.10 30.24
C GLU A 102 1.80 3.49 29.19
N ASP A 103 2.34 2.64 28.31
CA ASP A 103 1.54 2.06 27.23
C ASP A 103 0.66 0.92 27.77
N SER A 104 -0.54 1.30 28.19
CA SER A 104 -1.56 0.43 28.77
C SER A 104 -2.26 -0.51 27.76
N LEU A 105 -1.84 -0.51 26.50
CA LEU A 105 -2.49 -1.25 25.41
C LEU A 105 -2.07 -2.72 25.38
N SER A 106 -2.82 -3.56 26.11
CA SER A 106 -2.73 -5.01 26.01
C SER A 106 -3.23 -5.50 24.63
N LEU A 107 -2.31 -5.60 23.67
CA LEU A 107 -2.56 -6.12 22.32
C LEU A 107 -2.79 -7.64 22.36
N LYS A 108 -3.98 -8.05 21.91
CA LYS A 108 -4.42 -9.46 21.83
C LYS A 108 -3.92 -10.10 20.54
N PHE A 109 -2.64 -10.42 20.51
CA PHE A 109 -2.03 -11.16 19.42
C PHE A 109 -2.61 -12.58 19.29
N PRO A 110 -2.77 -13.10 18.07
CA PRO A 110 -3.13 -14.49 17.84
C PRO A 110 -1.98 -15.42 18.25
N THR A 111 -2.34 -16.56 18.85
CA THR A 111 -1.42 -17.58 19.40
C THR A 111 -1.62 -18.96 18.74
N LYS A 112 -2.43 -19.02 17.69
CA LYS A 112 -2.72 -20.22 16.90
C LYS A 112 -2.75 -19.84 15.42
N TRP A 113 -2.26 -20.77 14.61
CA TRP A 113 -2.25 -20.73 13.15
C TRP A 113 -2.80 -22.04 12.62
N ASN A 114 -3.12 -22.11 11.34
CA ASN A 114 -3.64 -23.30 10.68
C ASN A 114 -2.68 -24.50 10.75
N VAL A 115 -1.36 -24.22 10.77
CA VAL A 115 -0.28 -25.15 11.15
C VAL A 115 0.65 -24.45 12.15
N PRO A 116 1.34 -25.18 13.06
CA PRO A 116 2.31 -24.57 13.98
C PRO A 116 3.44 -23.82 13.25
N LEU A 117 3.87 -22.69 13.80
CA LEU A 117 5.00 -21.93 13.27
C LEU A 117 6.33 -22.63 13.61
N ASP A 118 7.05 -23.08 12.59
CA ASP A 118 8.43 -23.58 12.73
C ASP A 118 9.47 -22.44 12.69
N ILE A 119 10.70 -22.75 13.10
CA ILE A 119 11.80 -21.79 13.20
C ILE A 119 12.19 -21.21 11.83
N GLY A 120 12.09 -21.99 10.75
CA GLY A 120 12.34 -21.54 9.38
C GLY A 120 11.29 -20.54 8.90
N THR A 121 10.01 -20.83 9.11
CA THR A 121 8.90 -19.90 8.83
C THR A 121 9.01 -18.62 9.65
N ILE A 122 9.32 -18.72 10.95
CA ILE A 122 9.57 -17.56 11.82
C ILE A 122 10.74 -16.72 11.31
N ARG A 123 11.90 -17.33 11.00
CA ARG A 123 13.08 -16.61 10.49
C ARG A 123 12.79 -15.95 9.14
N ARG A 124 12.05 -16.62 8.26
CA ARG A 124 11.63 -16.10 6.95
C ARG A 124 10.73 -14.88 7.07
N LEU A 125 9.67 -14.96 7.90
CA LEU A 125 8.76 -13.84 8.15
C LEU A 125 9.51 -12.66 8.80
N LYS A 126 10.35 -12.93 9.81
CA LYS A 126 11.23 -11.91 10.42
C LYS A 126 12.11 -11.24 9.36
N LEU A 127 12.73 -11.98 8.43
CA LEU A 127 13.59 -11.38 7.39
C LEU A 127 12.83 -10.42 6.45
N THR A 128 11.64 -10.78 5.98
CA THR A 128 10.81 -9.87 5.17
C THR A 128 10.37 -8.64 5.97
N VAL A 129 9.87 -8.86 7.19
CA VAL A 129 9.42 -7.79 8.09
C VAL A 129 10.53 -6.81 8.44
N VAL A 130 11.73 -7.29 8.73
CA VAL A 130 12.89 -6.45 9.07
C VAL A 130 13.31 -5.59 7.89
N LYS A 131 13.43 -6.17 6.68
CA LYS A 131 13.76 -5.42 5.45
C LYS A 131 12.77 -4.28 5.20
N GLY A 132 11.48 -4.56 5.31
CA GLY A 132 10.42 -3.58 5.08
C GLY A 132 10.32 -2.51 6.18
N LEU A 133 10.47 -2.89 7.44
CA LEU A 133 10.09 -2.03 8.57
C LEU A 133 11.24 -1.25 9.20
N LEU A 134 12.46 -1.78 9.20
CA LEU A 134 13.63 -1.15 9.84
C LEU A 134 13.89 0.30 9.36
N PRO A 135 13.73 0.66 8.08
CA PRO A 135 13.86 2.06 7.64
C PRO A 135 12.84 3.01 8.30
N PHE A 136 11.59 2.57 8.48
CA PHE A 136 10.54 3.37 9.13
C PHE A 136 10.82 3.56 10.62
N LEU A 137 11.31 2.53 11.31
CA LEU A 137 11.68 2.62 12.73
C LEU A 137 12.89 3.54 12.95
N LYS A 138 13.91 3.46 12.09
CA LYS A 138 15.08 4.39 12.16
C LYS A 138 14.68 5.84 11.90
N ASN A 139 13.77 6.09 10.97
CA ASN A 139 13.22 7.43 10.75
C ASN A 139 12.40 7.90 11.95
N GLU A 140 11.61 7.03 12.58
CA GLU A 140 10.85 7.34 13.79
C GLU A 140 11.77 7.64 14.98
N GLN A 141 12.84 6.86 15.18
CA GLN A 141 13.85 7.12 16.23
C GLN A 141 14.44 8.54 16.12
N LEU A 142 14.68 9.04 14.91
CA LEU A 142 15.15 10.41 14.67
C LEU A 142 14.05 11.45 14.89
N HIS A 143 12.83 11.18 14.39
CA HIS A 143 11.65 12.03 14.58
C HIS A 143 11.26 12.20 16.05
N MET A 144 11.38 11.14 16.85
CA MET A 144 11.14 11.11 18.29
C MET A 144 12.10 11.96 19.13
N ARG A 145 13.18 12.49 18.51
CA ARG A 145 14.19 13.36 19.13
C ARG A 145 14.02 14.84 18.74
N LEU A 146 12.99 15.19 17.96
CA LEU A 146 12.68 16.57 17.59
C LEU A 146 12.08 17.37 18.76
N SER A 147 12.30 18.69 18.76
CA SER A 147 11.70 19.63 19.70
C SER A 147 10.19 19.80 19.48
N ASP A 148 9.48 20.31 20.49
CA ASP A 148 8.02 20.53 20.48
C ASP A 148 7.19 19.26 20.15
N ILE A 149 7.73 18.07 20.39
CA ILE A 149 7.07 16.79 20.09
C ILE A 149 5.85 16.52 20.98
N ILE A 150 4.79 16.02 20.35
CA ILE A 150 3.56 15.59 21.00
C ILE A 150 3.57 14.06 21.12
N ARG A 151 3.50 13.54 22.34
CA ARG A 151 3.28 12.12 22.60
C ARG A 151 1.78 11.85 22.61
N ARG A 152 1.34 10.86 21.84
CA ARG A 152 -0.06 10.44 21.71
C ARG A 152 -0.13 8.92 21.87
N PRO A 153 -0.97 8.36 22.76
CA PRO A 153 -1.19 6.92 22.81
C PRO A 153 -1.67 6.39 21.45
N ARG A 154 -1.33 5.15 21.12
CA ARG A 154 -1.74 4.53 19.86
C ARG A 154 -3.24 4.22 19.86
N GLU A 155 -3.98 4.71 18.89
CA GLU A 155 -5.36 4.27 18.68
C GLU A 155 -5.41 2.80 18.22
N THR A 156 -6.34 2.03 18.77
CA THR A 156 -6.63 0.65 18.33
C THR A 156 -8.01 0.53 17.67
N ASP A 157 -8.92 1.45 18.02
CA ASP A 157 -10.32 1.56 17.59
C ASP A 157 -10.53 2.56 16.44
N VAL A 158 -9.46 3.22 15.96
CA VAL A 158 -9.50 4.18 14.85
C VAL A 158 -8.24 4.04 13.98
N ARG A 159 -8.42 3.99 12.66
CA ARG A 159 -7.31 4.08 11.69
C ARG A 159 -6.79 5.51 11.63
N VAL A 160 -5.50 5.71 11.87
CA VAL A 160 -4.85 7.02 11.71
C VAL A 160 -4.51 7.25 10.25
N THR A 161 -5.15 8.24 9.62
CA THR A 161 -4.91 8.65 8.22
C THR A 161 -4.52 10.13 8.13
N CYS A 162 -3.82 10.50 7.06
CA CYS A 162 -3.40 11.88 6.81
C CYS A 162 -4.55 12.75 6.27
N ASP A 163 -4.75 13.92 6.87
CA ASP A 163 -5.76 14.94 6.49
C ASP A 163 -5.48 15.63 5.12
N THR A 164 -4.40 15.23 4.44
CA THR A 164 -3.95 15.74 3.13
C THR A 164 -4.03 14.66 2.05
N CYS A 165 -3.36 13.51 2.24
CA CYS A 165 -3.28 12.41 1.25
C CYS A 165 -4.04 11.14 1.67
N MET A 166 -4.91 11.18 2.69
CA MET A 166 -5.79 10.09 3.13
C MET A 166 -5.12 8.72 3.39
N THR A 167 -3.79 8.66 3.41
CA THR A 167 -3.00 7.44 3.54
C THR A 167 -2.78 7.10 5.01
N SER A 168 -2.68 5.82 5.38
CA SER A 168 -2.43 5.44 6.78
C SER A 168 -1.10 5.99 7.27
N ILE A 169 -1.08 6.47 8.51
CA ILE A 169 0.13 6.97 9.18
C ILE A 169 0.60 5.92 10.19
N PHE A 170 1.74 5.31 9.89
CA PHE A 170 2.41 4.36 10.78
C PHE A 170 3.33 5.08 11.79
N SER A 171 4.17 5.99 11.28
CA SER A 171 5.19 6.75 12.01
C SER A 171 5.41 8.13 11.36
N CYS A 172 6.26 8.95 11.98
CA CYS A 172 6.71 10.27 11.50
C CYS A 172 5.56 11.25 11.21
N ASP A 173 4.58 11.29 12.11
CA ASP A 173 3.37 12.12 12.03
C ASP A 173 3.62 13.56 12.51
N TRP A 174 2.79 14.50 12.05
CA TRP A 174 2.85 15.92 12.38
C TRP A 174 1.44 16.50 12.54
N MET A 175 1.14 17.08 13.71
CA MET A 175 -0.18 17.68 13.99
C MET A 175 -0.13 19.20 14.04
N CYS A 176 -1.06 19.87 13.36
CA CYS A 176 -1.24 21.31 13.47
C CYS A 176 -1.81 21.68 14.86
N ARG A 177 -1.05 22.47 15.63
CA ARG A 177 -1.39 22.90 17.00
C ARG A 177 -2.71 23.70 17.08
N ALA A 178 -3.11 24.35 15.98
CA ALA A 178 -4.33 25.14 15.91
C ALA A 178 -5.57 24.34 15.46
N CYS A 179 -5.47 23.54 14.39
CA CYS A 179 -6.63 22.88 13.78
C CYS A 179 -6.70 21.35 14.01
N GLY A 180 -5.64 20.73 14.54
CA GLY A 180 -5.60 19.30 14.82
C GLY A 180 -5.61 18.39 13.59
N ARG A 181 -5.32 18.92 12.38
CA ARG A 181 -5.03 18.08 11.21
C ARG A 181 -3.71 17.33 11.43
N GLU A 182 -3.67 16.08 10.97
CA GLU A 182 -2.49 15.19 11.05
C GLU A 182 -1.91 14.94 9.64
N SER A 183 -0.58 15.00 9.53
CA SER A 183 0.18 15.03 8.28
C SER A 183 1.33 14.04 8.32
N CYS A 184 1.40 13.13 7.34
CA CYS A 184 2.56 12.25 7.19
C CYS A 184 3.84 13.03 6.82
N SER A 185 4.98 12.37 6.98
CA SER A 185 6.33 12.87 6.71
C SER A 185 6.53 13.50 5.32
N GLU A 186 5.80 13.04 4.30
CA GLU A 186 5.87 13.59 2.94
C GLU A 186 5.02 14.85 2.79
N CYS A 187 3.72 14.80 3.13
CA CYS A 187 2.83 15.96 3.00
C CYS A 187 3.27 17.15 3.87
N ILE A 188 3.89 16.91 5.04
CA ILE A 188 4.45 18.00 5.85
C ILE A 188 5.70 18.62 5.20
N GLN A 189 6.49 17.85 4.46
CA GLN A 189 7.64 18.38 3.71
C GLN A 189 7.16 19.25 2.53
N HIS A 190 6.06 18.87 1.86
CA HIS A 190 5.39 19.76 0.89
C HIS A 190 4.89 21.07 1.53
N VAL A 191 4.32 21.04 2.75
CA VAL A 191 4.00 22.27 3.51
C VAL A 191 5.26 23.08 3.85
N ARG A 192 6.37 22.43 4.17
CA ARG A 192 7.65 23.08 4.47
C ARG A 192 8.22 23.81 3.25
N ASP A 193 8.32 23.14 2.11
CA ASP A 193 8.92 23.73 0.90
C ASP A 193 8.07 24.86 0.31
N LEU A 194 6.74 24.82 0.48
CA LEU A 194 5.83 25.91 0.10
C LEU A 194 5.92 27.12 1.03
N THR A 195 6.20 26.92 2.33
CA THR A 195 6.13 27.98 3.35
C THR A 195 7.50 28.52 3.80
N TYR A 196 8.57 27.77 3.53
CA TYR A 196 9.97 28.13 3.74
C TYR A 196 10.83 27.74 2.50
N PRO A 197 10.54 28.29 1.31
CA PRO A 197 11.22 27.90 0.08
C PRO A 197 12.73 28.17 0.15
N THR A 198 13.53 27.14 -0.11
CA THR A 198 14.99 27.25 -0.15
C THR A 198 15.47 28.05 -1.37
N ARG A 199 16.69 28.61 -1.29
CA ARG A 199 17.28 29.42 -2.39
C ARG A 199 17.30 28.68 -3.74
N ALA A 200 17.44 27.35 -3.73
CA ALA A 200 17.41 26.53 -4.95
C ALA A 200 16.03 26.52 -5.62
N LEU A 201 14.93 26.42 -4.85
CA LEU A 201 13.57 26.50 -5.37
C LEU A 201 13.28 27.88 -5.96
N THR A 202 13.70 28.95 -5.30
CA THR A 202 13.55 30.32 -5.84
C THR A 202 14.35 30.55 -7.12
N ALA A 203 15.47 29.87 -7.32
CA ALA A 203 16.32 30.03 -8.50
C ALA A 203 15.77 29.35 -9.77
N LYS A 204 14.93 28.31 -9.63
CA LYS A 204 14.31 27.61 -10.77
C LYS A 204 13.07 28.31 -11.35
N GLY A 205 12.52 29.32 -10.66
CA GLY A 205 11.26 29.97 -11.06
C GLY A 205 10.01 29.09 -10.91
N GLU A 206 10.17 27.81 -10.55
CA GLU A 206 9.10 26.83 -10.35
C GLU A 206 8.24 27.14 -9.11
N LYS A 207 7.39 28.18 -9.19
CA LYS A 207 6.13 28.21 -8.42
C LYS A 207 5.18 27.15 -8.98
N LYS A 208 5.50 25.87 -8.78
CA LYS A 208 4.58 24.76 -9.00
C LYS A 208 3.33 25.02 -8.17
N LYS A 209 2.21 25.35 -8.83
CA LYS A 209 0.90 25.33 -8.21
C LYS A 209 0.62 23.87 -7.81
N HIS A 210 0.75 23.53 -6.53
CA HIS A 210 0.17 22.28 -6.04
C HIS A 210 -1.31 22.27 -6.43
N PRO A 211 -1.85 21.18 -7.01
CA PRO A 211 -3.23 21.15 -7.49
C PRO A 211 -4.27 21.39 -6.38
N ASN A 212 -3.89 21.21 -5.10
CA ASN A 212 -4.75 21.28 -3.93
C ASN A 212 -4.31 22.35 -2.90
N ALA A 213 -4.47 23.65 -3.16
CA ALA A 213 -4.25 24.71 -2.15
C ALA A 213 -5.10 24.52 -0.85
N SER A 214 -6.10 23.65 -0.86
CA SER A 214 -6.99 23.35 0.27
C SER A 214 -6.34 22.61 1.46
N PHE A 215 -5.15 22.02 1.33
CA PHE A 215 -4.43 21.48 2.51
C PHE A 215 -3.79 22.58 3.37
N LEU A 216 -3.42 23.72 2.76
CA LEU A 216 -2.97 24.90 3.50
C LEU A 216 -4.09 25.56 4.29
N THR A 217 -5.38 25.31 4.02
CA THR A 217 -6.47 25.96 4.74
C THR A 217 -6.57 25.51 6.21
N CYS A 218 -6.29 26.45 7.12
CA CYS A 218 -6.39 26.33 8.57
C CYS A 218 -7.70 26.98 9.10
N VAL A 219 -7.84 27.03 10.42
CA VAL A 219 -8.93 27.69 11.15
C VAL A 219 -9.01 29.18 10.80
N ARG A 220 -10.22 29.76 10.77
CA ARG A 220 -10.48 31.20 10.50
C ARG A 220 -9.93 31.73 9.15
N ARG A 221 -9.73 30.86 8.14
CA ARG A 221 -9.18 31.18 6.80
C ARG A 221 -7.71 31.65 6.80
N THR A 222 -6.93 31.35 7.84
CA THR A 222 -5.47 31.47 7.74
C THR A 222 -4.91 30.30 6.94
N GLU A 223 -3.73 30.48 6.35
CA GLU A 223 -2.96 29.37 5.77
C GLU A 223 -2.04 28.76 6.82
N HIS A 224 -1.79 27.46 6.73
CA HIS A 224 -0.79 26.75 7.50
C HIS A 224 0.62 27.16 7.07
N SER A 225 1.47 27.51 8.04
CA SER A 225 2.92 27.48 7.91
C SER A 225 3.47 26.22 8.58
N PHE A 226 4.62 25.71 8.13
CA PHE A 226 5.27 24.55 8.76
C PHE A 226 5.48 24.72 10.28
N LYS A 227 5.73 25.95 10.76
CA LYS A 227 5.84 26.29 12.20
C LYS A 227 4.57 26.01 13.02
N ASP A 228 3.41 25.89 12.39
CA ASP A 228 2.12 25.71 13.07
C ASP A 228 1.89 24.22 13.42
N PHE A 229 2.72 23.33 12.89
CA PHE A 229 2.76 21.90 13.22
C PHE A 229 3.79 21.61 14.31
N SER A 230 3.50 20.58 15.10
CA SER A 230 4.46 19.88 15.96
C SER A 230 4.65 18.44 15.43
N PRO A 231 5.83 17.83 15.58
CA PRO A 231 5.98 16.40 15.36
C PRO A 231 5.15 15.61 16.39
N VAL A 232 4.65 14.44 15.99
CA VAL A 232 3.83 13.54 16.80
C VAL A 232 4.43 12.14 16.78
N SER A 233 4.51 11.51 17.95
CA SER A 233 4.95 10.12 18.11
C SER A 233 3.85 9.28 18.79
N ARG A 234 3.57 8.10 18.21
CA ARG A 234 2.74 7.03 18.80
C ARG A 234 3.56 5.83 19.27
N PHE A 235 4.88 6.01 19.41
CA PHE A 235 5.80 4.99 19.88
C PHE A 235 6.37 5.32 21.26
N CYS A 236 6.72 4.25 21.97
CA CYS A 236 7.62 4.28 23.10
C CYS A 236 9.08 4.32 22.59
N MET A 237 9.94 5.16 23.18
CA MET A 237 11.33 5.29 22.71
C MET A 237 12.11 3.99 22.89
N THR A 238 12.01 3.36 24.07
CA THR A 238 12.70 2.09 24.35
C THR A 238 12.22 0.98 23.42
N ASP A 239 10.92 0.90 23.13
CA ASP A 239 10.37 -0.13 22.25
C ASP A 239 10.87 0.00 20.80
N VAL A 240 11.17 1.23 20.35
CA VAL A 240 11.76 1.50 19.03
C VAL A 240 13.26 1.24 19.04
N ASP A 241 13.99 1.70 20.07
CA ASP A 241 15.43 1.45 20.22
C ASP A 241 15.71 -0.06 20.34
N ASP A 242 15.01 -0.78 21.22
CA ASP A 242 15.09 -2.24 21.38
C ASP A 242 14.72 -2.99 20.09
N ALA A 243 13.67 -2.54 19.38
CA ALA A 243 13.28 -3.16 18.12
C ALA A 243 14.37 -2.95 17.04
N ILE A 244 14.93 -1.75 16.90
CA ILE A 244 16.02 -1.48 15.96
C ILE A 244 17.23 -2.37 16.28
N LEU A 245 17.64 -2.45 17.55
CA LEU A 245 18.77 -3.28 17.98
C LEU A 245 18.55 -4.78 17.71
N GLU A 246 17.38 -5.33 18.07
CA GLU A 246 17.04 -6.73 17.76
C GLU A 246 16.94 -6.97 16.24
N MET A 247 16.45 -6.00 15.45
CA MET A 247 16.37 -6.09 13.99
C MET A 247 17.75 -6.08 13.33
N GLU A 248 18.65 -5.19 13.75
CA GLU A 248 20.01 -5.09 13.22
C GLU A 248 20.85 -6.33 13.57
N ALA A 249 20.76 -6.82 14.81
CA ALA A 249 21.40 -8.06 15.22
C ALA A 249 20.89 -9.27 14.40
N PHE A 250 19.58 -9.32 14.14
CA PHE A 250 18.98 -10.37 13.31
C PHE A 250 19.45 -10.33 11.84
N LEU A 251 19.65 -9.14 11.27
CA LEU A 251 20.26 -9.01 9.93
C LEU A 251 21.73 -9.44 9.91
N ALA A 252 22.49 -9.15 10.96
CA ALA A 252 23.89 -9.58 11.08
C ALA A 252 23.99 -11.11 11.10
N ASP A 253 23.23 -11.79 11.98
CA ASP A 253 23.15 -13.26 12.05
C ASP A 253 22.61 -13.90 10.76
N SER A 254 21.63 -13.26 10.11
CA SER A 254 21.12 -13.72 8.82
C SER A 254 22.14 -13.55 7.69
N SER A 255 23.05 -12.57 7.79
CA SER A 255 24.11 -12.37 6.81
C SER A 255 25.29 -13.31 7.04
N SER A 256 25.70 -13.56 8.29
CA SER A 256 26.80 -14.50 8.58
C SER A 256 26.43 -15.91 8.17
N ARG A 257 25.23 -16.40 8.52
CA ARG A 257 24.82 -17.77 8.16
C ARG A 257 24.68 -18.00 6.66
N LEU A 258 24.40 -16.96 5.86
CA LEU A 258 24.47 -17.07 4.40
C LEU A 258 25.92 -17.25 3.90
N VAL A 259 26.91 -16.63 4.56
CA VAL A 259 28.33 -16.89 4.26
C VAL A 259 28.72 -18.29 4.72
N ASP A 260 28.28 -18.72 5.90
CA ASP A 260 28.54 -20.06 6.44
C ASP A 260 27.96 -21.15 5.52
N ASP A 261 26.72 -20.98 5.01
CA ASP A 261 26.10 -21.91 4.06
C ASP A 261 26.87 -21.96 2.72
N TYR A 262 27.31 -20.81 2.17
CA TYR A 262 28.12 -20.75 0.94
C TYR A 262 29.50 -21.41 1.11
N VAL A 263 30.17 -21.20 2.24
CA VAL A 263 31.46 -21.85 2.54
C VAL A 263 31.27 -23.35 2.73
N ALA A 264 30.20 -23.77 3.41
CA ALA A 264 29.89 -25.18 3.63
C ALA A 264 29.40 -25.90 2.36
N GLU A 265 29.00 -25.21 1.29
CA GLU A 265 28.80 -25.81 -0.04
C GLU A 265 30.13 -25.96 -0.80
N ASP A 266 31.04 -24.99 -0.70
CA ASP A 266 32.37 -25.05 -1.35
C ASP A 266 33.27 -26.13 -0.70
N GLU A 267 33.24 -26.27 0.63
CA GLU A 267 33.93 -27.38 1.33
C GLU A 267 33.33 -28.75 1.00
N ARG A 268 32.02 -28.84 0.73
CA ARG A 268 31.37 -30.08 0.24
C ARG A 268 31.59 -30.35 -1.26
N SER A 269 32.26 -29.44 -1.96
CA SER A 269 32.69 -29.61 -3.35
C SER A 269 34.01 -30.41 -3.48
N TRP A 270 34.78 -30.54 -2.38
CA TRP A 270 36.16 -31.04 -2.44
C TRP A 270 36.46 -32.23 -1.52
N ASP A 271 35.81 -33.37 -1.77
CA ASP A 271 36.13 -34.65 -1.11
C ASP A 271 36.78 -35.66 -2.08
N GLY A 272 38.12 -35.71 -2.06
CA GLY A 272 38.92 -36.91 -2.32
C GLY A 272 38.96 -37.55 -3.73
N GLN A 273 39.87 -37.08 -4.60
CA GLN A 273 40.75 -37.99 -5.34
C GLN A 273 42.21 -37.53 -5.26
N GLU A 274 42.99 -38.15 -4.37
CA GLU A 274 44.43 -38.00 -4.37
C GLU A 274 45.04 -38.81 -5.54
N GLN A 275 45.90 -38.15 -6.33
CA GLN A 275 46.99 -38.85 -6.99
C GLN A 275 48.25 -37.98 -6.92
N THR A 276 49.36 -38.59 -6.52
CA THR A 276 50.61 -37.92 -6.16
C THR A 276 51.40 -37.49 -7.39
N ASP A 277 51.89 -36.24 -7.42
CA ASP A 277 53.35 -36.03 -7.24
C ASP A 277 53.83 -34.56 -7.19
N ASN A 278 54.77 -34.34 -6.25
CA ASN A 278 55.99 -33.52 -6.34
C ASN A 278 55.98 -31.99 -6.63
N LEU A 279 56.37 -31.28 -5.56
CA LEU A 279 57.36 -30.18 -5.48
C LEU A 279 57.01 -28.71 -5.84
N MET A 280 56.94 -27.92 -4.76
CA MET A 280 57.57 -26.60 -4.54
C MET A 280 57.28 -25.39 -5.47
N GLY A 281 56.66 -24.36 -4.85
CA GLY A 281 57.44 -23.17 -4.51
C GLY A 281 57.28 -21.91 -5.38
N PHE A 282 56.42 -21.00 -4.92
CA PHE A 282 56.51 -19.53 -5.15
C PHE A 282 57.94 -19.00 -4.90
N PRO A 283 58.41 -17.87 -5.51
CA PRO A 283 57.73 -16.56 -5.45
C PRO A 283 57.93 -15.65 -6.72
N PRO A 284 58.09 -14.30 -6.69
CA PRO A 284 57.00 -13.45 -7.23
C PRO A 284 57.42 -12.21 -8.08
N ILE A 285 56.41 -11.45 -8.56
CA ILE A 285 56.35 -9.96 -8.68
C ILE A 285 57.38 -9.19 -9.58
N MET A 286 56.86 -8.12 -10.22
CA MET A 286 57.51 -6.84 -10.62
C MET A 286 57.94 -6.54 -12.09
N THR A 287 57.16 -5.61 -12.69
CA THR A 287 57.55 -4.38 -13.42
C THR A 287 58.32 -4.35 -14.76
N THR A 288 57.90 -3.37 -15.59
CA THR A 288 58.67 -2.62 -16.62
C THR A 288 59.15 -3.41 -17.88
N THR A 289 59.19 -2.86 -19.11
CA THR A 289 58.91 -1.50 -19.63
C THR A 289 58.40 -1.55 -21.09
N GLU A 290 58.23 -0.36 -21.68
CA GLU A 290 58.22 0.01 -23.12
C GLU A 290 59.20 -0.81 -24.03
N THR A 291 59.12 -0.80 -25.39
CA THR A 291 58.67 0.28 -26.30
C THR A 291 58.15 -0.21 -27.68
N SER A 292 57.67 0.75 -28.48
CA SER A 292 57.06 0.68 -29.83
C SER A 292 57.84 0.03 -31.00
N SER A 293 57.11 -0.51 -32.00
CA SER A 293 57.14 -0.14 -33.45
C SER A 293 56.23 -1.11 -34.26
N ILE A 294 55.40 -0.81 -35.27
CA ILE A 294 55.15 0.27 -36.28
C ILE A 294 55.38 -0.27 -37.72
N ARG A 295 54.25 -0.51 -38.45
CA ARG A 295 54.11 -0.57 -39.94
C ARG A 295 54.82 -1.74 -40.69
N THR A 296 54.43 -2.18 -41.91
CA THR A 296 53.29 -1.88 -42.82
C THR A 296 52.96 -3.06 -43.75
N SER A 297 51.77 -3.05 -44.36
CA SER A 297 51.32 -3.84 -45.55
C SER A 297 52.01 -3.37 -46.87
N PRO A 298 51.70 -3.80 -48.12
CA PRO A 298 50.44 -4.40 -48.64
C PRO A 298 50.55 -5.44 -49.80
N GLU A 299 49.40 -5.67 -50.44
CA GLU A 299 49.16 -5.92 -51.90
C GLU A 299 48.88 -7.32 -52.47
N GLN A 300 48.28 -7.29 -53.67
CA GLN A 300 47.39 -8.30 -54.30
C GLN A 300 47.69 -8.33 -55.83
N PRO A 301 47.31 -9.38 -56.59
CA PRO A 301 46.03 -9.30 -57.35
C PRO A 301 45.32 -10.65 -57.66
N THR A 302 44.22 -10.56 -58.41
CA THR A 302 43.24 -11.60 -58.82
C THR A 302 43.25 -11.75 -60.38
N PRO A 303 42.29 -12.39 -61.12
CA PRO A 303 41.04 -13.12 -60.81
C PRO A 303 41.05 -14.56 -61.41
N ARG A 304 39.98 -15.32 -61.75
CA ARG A 304 38.50 -15.18 -61.97
C ARG A 304 37.85 -16.56 -61.58
N VAL A 305 36.59 -16.98 -61.80
CA VAL A 305 35.46 -16.67 -62.71
C VAL A 305 34.15 -16.52 -61.88
N GLN A 306 32.97 -16.62 -62.51
CA GLN A 306 31.58 -16.55 -62.00
C GLN A 306 31.03 -17.97 -61.65
N ASP A 307 29.85 -18.22 -61.05
CA ASP A 307 28.55 -17.49 -61.01
C ASP A 307 27.87 -17.40 -59.61
N ASN A 308 26.70 -16.75 -59.57
CA ASN A 308 25.85 -16.34 -58.42
C ASN A 308 24.35 -16.44 -58.86
N PRO A 309 23.26 -16.15 -58.07
CA PRO A 309 23.14 -15.29 -56.87
C PRO A 309 22.22 -15.92 -55.75
N PRO A 310 21.43 -15.21 -54.90
CA PRO A 310 21.86 -14.93 -53.53
C PRO A 310 20.85 -15.24 -52.39
N ALA A 311 21.32 -15.16 -51.15
CA ALA A 311 20.50 -14.98 -49.94
C ALA A 311 21.06 -13.82 -49.09
N THR A 312 20.21 -13.14 -48.34
CA THR A 312 20.47 -11.79 -47.79
C THR A 312 21.23 -11.76 -46.47
N GLY A 313 22.20 -10.83 -46.36
CA GLY A 313 23.09 -10.71 -45.22
C GLY A 313 22.48 -10.12 -43.94
N SER A 314 23.10 -10.49 -42.82
CA SER A 314 22.92 -9.91 -41.49
C SER A 314 23.74 -8.62 -41.31
N SER A 315 23.23 -7.66 -40.53
CA SER A 315 23.97 -6.46 -40.12
C SER A 315 24.23 -6.45 -38.59
N GLN A 316 25.39 -5.92 -38.20
CA GLN A 316 25.80 -5.79 -36.81
C GLN A 316 25.16 -4.55 -36.16
N GLN A 317 24.86 -4.62 -34.86
CA GLN A 317 24.80 -3.43 -34.00
C GLN A 317 25.53 -3.67 -32.67
N SER A 318 26.10 -2.58 -32.15
CA SER A 318 27.02 -2.53 -31.02
C SER A 318 26.35 -2.73 -29.66
N HIS A 319 26.96 -3.53 -28.79
CA HIS A 319 26.70 -3.44 -27.35
C HIS A 319 27.37 -2.20 -26.75
N SER A 320 26.58 -1.31 -26.16
CA SER A 320 27.05 -0.31 -25.20
C SER A 320 26.65 -0.76 -23.79
N SER A 321 27.63 -0.86 -22.89
CA SER A 321 27.42 -1.32 -21.51
C SER A 321 27.15 -0.15 -20.56
N THR A 322 26.07 -0.24 -19.80
CA THR A 322 25.78 0.61 -18.64
C THR A 322 25.67 -0.23 -17.36
N PRO A 323 25.92 0.34 -16.16
CA PRO A 323 26.18 -0.47 -14.96
C PRO A 323 24.91 -1.09 -14.36
N ARG A 324 25.00 -2.34 -13.90
CA ARG A 324 23.98 -2.92 -13.00
C ARG A 324 24.20 -2.45 -11.57
N ASN A 325 23.10 -2.11 -10.87
CA ASN A 325 23.11 -1.97 -9.42
C ASN A 325 23.32 -3.34 -8.75
N PRO A 326 24.25 -3.48 -7.79
CA PRO A 326 24.32 -4.64 -6.90
C PRO A 326 23.38 -4.43 -5.70
N GLY A 327 22.32 -5.24 -5.57
CA GLY A 327 21.36 -5.03 -4.48
C GLY A 327 20.23 -6.06 -4.30
N SER A 328 20.23 -7.16 -5.06
CA SER A 328 19.17 -8.19 -4.95
C SER A 328 19.81 -9.58 -4.85
N PRO A 329 19.69 -10.29 -3.72
CA PRO A 329 20.11 -11.68 -3.64
C PRO A 329 19.16 -12.53 -4.49
N ILE A 330 19.69 -13.15 -5.54
CA ILE A 330 18.94 -14.14 -6.32
C ILE A 330 18.78 -15.38 -5.43
N TYR A 331 17.60 -15.53 -4.83
CA TYR A 331 17.24 -16.78 -4.16
C TYR A 331 17.01 -17.83 -5.25
N LEU A 332 18.03 -18.63 -5.55
CA LEU A 332 17.88 -19.76 -6.45
C LEU A 332 16.84 -20.73 -5.87
N PRO A 333 15.83 -21.17 -6.65
CA PRO A 333 14.89 -22.17 -6.17
C PRO A 333 15.61 -23.50 -5.94
N ASN A 334 15.28 -24.17 -4.84
CA ASN A 334 15.89 -25.45 -4.47
C ASN A 334 15.60 -26.49 -5.60
N PRO A 335 16.62 -27.03 -6.31
CA PRO A 335 16.44 -27.68 -7.62
C PRO A 335 15.77 -29.07 -7.59
N SER A 336 15.13 -29.44 -6.48
CA SER A 336 14.52 -30.75 -6.23
C SER A 336 13.00 -30.80 -6.41
N VAL A 337 12.32 -29.65 -6.56
CA VAL A 337 10.86 -29.59 -6.65
C VAL A 337 10.39 -29.78 -8.10
N ALA A 338 9.68 -30.87 -8.37
CA ALA A 338 9.11 -31.14 -9.69
C ALA A 338 7.96 -30.17 -10.01
N MET A 339 8.07 -29.48 -11.15
CA MET A 339 7.10 -28.50 -11.64
C MET A 339 6.43 -29.00 -12.94
N PRO A 340 5.10 -28.82 -13.12
CA PRO A 340 4.48 -29.03 -14.42
C PRO A 340 4.96 -27.97 -15.43
N PRO A 341 5.05 -28.30 -16.74
CA PRO A 341 5.36 -27.31 -17.76
C PRO A 341 4.22 -26.27 -17.82
N PRO A 342 4.51 -24.95 -17.90
CA PRO A 342 3.48 -23.92 -17.94
C PRO A 342 2.76 -23.91 -19.30
N ALA A 343 1.44 -23.68 -19.27
CA ALA A 343 0.53 -23.81 -20.41
C ALA A 343 0.00 -22.45 -20.88
N THR A 344 -0.30 -22.32 -22.17
CA THR A 344 -0.87 -21.09 -22.78
C THR A 344 -2.41 -21.09 -22.84
N GLY A 345 -3.05 -22.05 -22.18
CA GLY A 345 -4.49 -22.31 -22.17
C GLY A 345 -4.78 -23.81 -21.96
N ARG A 346 -6.06 -24.17 -21.88
CA ARG A 346 -6.53 -25.56 -21.79
C ARG A 346 -7.27 -26.01 -23.06
N TYR A 347 -7.39 -27.32 -23.24
CA TYR A 347 -8.24 -27.87 -24.29
C TYR A 347 -9.71 -27.49 -24.06
N GLY A 348 -10.39 -27.00 -25.10
CA GLY A 348 -11.76 -26.51 -25.02
C GLY A 348 -11.92 -25.08 -24.50
N ASP A 349 -10.83 -24.36 -24.21
CA ASP A 349 -10.90 -22.91 -23.94
C ASP A 349 -11.50 -22.17 -25.17
N PRO A 350 -12.34 -21.13 -24.97
CA PRO A 350 -12.87 -20.33 -26.06
C PRO A 350 -11.80 -19.68 -26.95
N PHE A 351 -12.21 -19.36 -28.17
CA PHE A 351 -11.44 -18.50 -29.07
C PHE A 351 -11.13 -17.15 -28.41
N ASP A 352 -9.94 -16.60 -28.68
CA ASP A 352 -9.56 -15.26 -28.24
C ASP A 352 -9.70 -14.29 -29.43
N PRO A 353 -10.72 -13.41 -29.47
CA PRO A 353 -10.94 -12.51 -30.60
C PRO A 353 -9.81 -11.49 -30.81
N ALA A 354 -8.95 -11.25 -29.81
CA ALA A 354 -7.76 -10.42 -29.99
C ALA A 354 -6.68 -11.11 -30.85
N GLN A 355 -6.66 -12.44 -30.91
CA GLN A 355 -5.73 -13.26 -31.72
C GLN A 355 -4.23 -12.98 -31.46
N ILE A 356 -3.90 -12.47 -30.27
CA ILE A 356 -2.52 -12.21 -29.83
C ILE A 356 -1.89 -13.44 -29.15
N PRO A 357 -0.54 -13.50 -29.07
CA PRO A 357 0.14 -14.46 -28.20
C PRO A 357 -0.33 -14.35 -26.74
N LYS A 358 -0.29 -15.46 -26.01
CA LYS A 358 -0.61 -15.54 -24.58
C LYS A 358 0.64 -15.93 -23.80
N ALA A 359 0.92 -15.28 -22.68
CA ALA A 359 1.97 -15.72 -21.78
C ALA A 359 1.57 -17.07 -21.14
N PRO A 360 2.51 -18.03 -21.00
CA PRO A 360 2.22 -19.30 -20.36
C PRO A 360 2.14 -19.14 -18.83
N PHE A 361 1.21 -19.85 -18.20
CA PHE A 361 0.99 -19.86 -16.74
C PHE A 361 1.02 -21.29 -16.20
N TYR A 362 1.25 -21.45 -14.90
CA TYR A 362 1.24 -22.77 -14.28
C TYR A 362 -0.18 -23.21 -13.93
N LEU A 363 -0.52 -24.45 -14.27
CA LEU A 363 -1.79 -25.08 -13.95
C LEU A 363 -1.55 -26.32 -13.09
N PHE A 364 -2.24 -26.39 -11.96
CA PHE A 364 -2.29 -27.54 -11.05
C PHE A 364 -3.72 -28.03 -10.93
N GLN A 365 -3.89 -29.32 -10.62
CA GLN A 365 -5.21 -29.95 -10.48
C GLN A 365 -5.39 -30.39 -9.01
N ARG A 366 -6.43 -29.88 -8.35
CA ARG A 366 -6.80 -30.08 -6.92
C ARG A 366 -5.79 -29.60 -5.87
N TYR A 367 -4.49 -29.73 -6.11
CA TYR A 367 -3.45 -29.48 -5.10
C TYR A 367 -2.17 -28.92 -5.71
N ILE A 368 -1.47 -28.10 -4.93
CA ILE A 368 -0.11 -27.59 -5.13
C ILE A 368 0.54 -27.50 -3.74
N SER A 369 1.82 -27.86 -3.60
CA SER A 369 2.53 -27.72 -2.32
C SER A 369 2.99 -26.28 -2.07
N ASP A 370 3.26 -25.92 -0.82
CA ASP A 370 3.77 -24.60 -0.45
C ASP A 370 5.13 -24.31 -1.13
N GLU A 371 5.97 -25.32 -1.35
CA GLU A 371 7.25 -25.19 -2.05
C GLU A 371 7.06 -24.92 -3.55
N GLN A 372 6.14 -25.65 -4.19
CA GLN A 372 5.77 -25.42 -5.59
C GLN A 372 5.14 -24.04 -5.78
N PHE A 373 4.25 -23.64 -4.87
CA PHE A 373 3.63 -22.32 -4.86
C PHE A 373 4.71 -21.24 -4.71
N ARG A 374 5.52 -21.29 -3.65
CA ARG A 374 6.63 -20.37 -3.38
C ARG A 374 7.58 -20.20 -4.57
N ALA A 375 7.95 -21.31 -5.23
CA ALA A 375 8.87 -21.30 -6.36
C ALA A 375 8.33 -20.49 -7.55
N ILE A 376 7.01 -20.53 -7.80
CA ILE A 376 6.36 -19.69 -8.81
C ILE A 376 6.14 -18.27 -8.27
N TRP A 377 5.61 -18.15 -7.06
CA TRP A 377 5.16 -16.88 -6.47
C TRP A 377 6.28 -15.85 -6.35
N ALA A 378 7.48 -16.30 -5.97
CA ALA A 378 8.68 -15.47 -5.92
C ALA A 378 9.04 -14.83 -7.28
N THR A 379 8.62 -15.42 -8.41
CA THR A 379 8.84 -14.85 -9.75
C THR A 379 7.79 -13.83 -10.17
N GLY A 380 6.72 -13.62 -9.38
CA GLY A 380 5.63 -12.70 -9.72
C GLY A 380 4.72 -13.18 -10.86
N GLN A 381 4.58 -14.50 -11.04
CA GLN A 381 3.72 -15.09 -12.07
C GLN A 381 2.39 -15.59 -11.47
N PRO A 382 1.25 -15.40 -12.16
CA PRO A 382 -0.01 -16.02 -11.77
C PRO A 382 0.00 -17.53 -12.04
N LEU A 383 -0.86 -18.24 -11.31
CA LEU A 383 -1.08 -19.67 -11.47
C LEU A 383 -2.56 -20.02 -11.23
N VAL A 384 -2.95 -21.22 -11.66
CA VAL A 384 -4.31 -21.75 -11.50
C VAL A 384 -4.27 -23.09 -10.78
N VAL A 385 -5.16 -23.28 -9.81
CA VAL A 385 -5.46 -24.60 -9.21
C VAL A 385 -6.92 -24.95 -9.54
N SER A 386 -7.13 -26.01 -10.32
CA SER A 386 -8.47 -26.43 -10.79
C SER A 386 -9.11 -27.50 -9.90
N ASP A 387 -10.34 -27.89 -10.25
CA ASP A 387 -11.09 -29.04 -9.69
C ASP A 387 -11.42 -28.91 -8.19
N LEU A 388 -11.48 -27.68 -7.67
CA LEU A 388 -11.67 -27.41 -6.24
C LEU A 388 -13.12 -27.55 -5.74
N LEU A 389 -14.13 -27.70 -6.62
CA LEU A 389 -15.55 -27.73 -6.21
C LEU A 389 -15.86 -28.85 -5.20
N ASP A 390 -15.17 -29.99 -5.29
CA ASP A 390 -15.36 -31.12 -4.36
C ASP A 390 -14.83 -30.83 -2.94
N ASN A 391 -14.05 -29.76 -2.76
CA ASN A 391 -13.53 -29.35 -1.45
C ASN A 391 -14.56 -28.53 -0.65
N PHE A 392 -15.59 -27.97 -1.30
CA PHE A 392 -16.64 -27.17 -0.66
C PHE A 392 -17.79 -28.07 -0.20
N SER A 393 -18.21 -27.92 1.06
CA SER A 393 -19.39 -28.60 1.60
C SER A 393 -20.68 -27.90 1.16
N ILE A 394 -20.64 -26.59 0.97
CA ILE A 394 -21.76 -25.80 0.45
C ILE A 394 -21.71 -25.78 -1.09
N ARG A 395 -22.88 -25.88 -1.74
CA ARG A 395 -23.00 -25.66 -3.19
C ARG A 395 -23.45 -24.23 -3.47
N TRP A 396 -22.47 -23.35 -3.68
CA TRP A 396 -22.56 -21.88 -3.92
C TRP A 396 -23.27 -21.49 -5.24
N THR A 397 -24.45 -22.06 -5.46
CA THR A 397 -25.29 -21.91 -6.66
C THR A 397 -26.25 -20.73 -6.52
N PRO A 398 -26.79 -20.18 -7.63
CA PRO A 398 -27.84 -19.16 -7.57
C PRO A 398 -29.05 -19.61 -6.74
N GLN A 399 -29.43 -20.89 -6.82
CA GLN A 399 -30.55 -21.43 -6.03
C GLN A 399 -30.25 -21.43 -4.53
N TYR A 400 -29.06 -21.83 -4.10
CA TYR A 400 -28.65 -21.74 -2.68
C TYR A 400 -28.76 -20.30 -2.14
N PHE A 401 -28.40 -19.28 -2.94
CA PHE A 401 -28.56 -17.88 -2.54
C PHE A 401 -30.01 -17.37 -2.55
N VAL A 402 -30.87 -17.90 -3.43
CA VAL A 402 -32.33 -17.69 -3.36
C VAL A 402 -32.89 -18.29 -2.07
N ASP A 403 -32.59 -19.54 -1.77
CA ASP A 403 -33.21 -20.29 -0.67
C ASP A 403 -32.79 -19.76 0.72
N ASN A 404 -31.51 -19.43 0.91
CA ASN A 404 -30.97 -19.05 2.22
C ASN A 404 -30.98 -17.53 2.46
N PHE A 405 -30.94 -16.73 1.40
CA PHE A 405 -30.77 -15.27 1.52
C PHE A 405 -31.76 -14.45 0.66
N GLY A 406 -32.71 -15.08 -0.04
CA GLY A 406 -33.52 -14.46 -1.09
C GLY A 406 -34.23 -13.17 -0.68
N HIS A 407 -34.79 -13.13 0.53
CA HIS A 407 -35.51 -11.98 1.09
C HIS A 407 -34.60 -10.80 1.51
N ASN A 408 -33.28 -10.99 1.57
CA ASN A 408 -32.35 -9.92 1.90
C ASN A 408 -32.29 -8.89 0.76
N LYS A 409 -32.11 -7.63 1.12
CA LYS A 409 -31.83 -6.57 0.14
C LYS A 409 -30.36 -6.53 -0.18
N CYS A 410 -30.03 -6.45 -1.47
CA CYS A 410 -28.69 -6.18 -1.98
C CYS A 410 -28.70 -4.89 -2.81
N LEU A 411 -27.51 -4.40 -3.14
CA LEU A 411 -27.29 -3.32 -4.11
C LEU A 411 -26.66 -3.94 -5.35
N ILE A 412 -27.24 -3.68 -6.52
CA ILE A 412 -26.67 -4.12 -7.80
C ILE A 412 -26.34 -2.89 -8.68
N LEU A 413 -25.28 -3.00 -9.46
CA LEU A 413 -24.71 -1.95 -10.31
C LEU A 413 -24.47 -2.48 -11.73
N ASP A 414 -24.78 -1.70 -12.77
CA ASP A 414 -24.46 -2.05 -14.15
C ASP A 414 -22.99 -1.72 -14.49
N CYS A 415 -22.27 -2.67 -15.06
CA CYS A 415 -20.83 -2.55 -15.33
C CYS A 415 -20.47 -1.52 -16.42
N HIS A 416 -21.42 -1.04 -17.22
CA HIS A 416 -21.19 -0.10 -18.31
C HIS A 416 -21.52 1.34 -17.90
N THR A 417 -22.67 1.55 -17.26
CA THR A 417 -23.18 2.88 -16.89
C THR A 417 -22.93 3.29 -15.44
N ASP A 418 -22.49 2.35 -14.57
CA ASP A 418 -22.37 2.51 -13.13
C ASP A 418 -23.68 2.90 -12.40
N GLU A 419 -24.82 2.78 -13.11
CA GLU A 419 -26.18 2.88 -12.57
C GLU A 419 -26.39 1.81 -11.51
N ASN A 420 -26.94 2.18 -10.35
CA ASN A 420 -27.19 1.26 -9.26
C ASN A 420 -28.66 1.27 -8.80
N LYS A 421 -29.12 0.14 -8.27
CA LYS A 421 -30.46 -0.04 -7.70
C LYS A 421 -30.45 -1.11 -6.61
N SER A 422 -31.29 -0.95 -5.59
CA SER A 422 -31.50 -2.01 -4.60
C SER A 422 -32.56 -2.99 -5.08
N VAL A 423 -32.30 -4.28 -4.90
CA VAL A 423 -33.21 -5.39 -5.22
C VAL A 423 -33.16 -6.43 -4.09
N LEU A 424 -34.10 -7.38 -4.11
CA LEU A 424 -33.98 -8.59 -3.29
C LEU A 424 -32.96 -9.54 -3.91
N VAL A 425 -32.24 -10.30 -3.10
CA VAL A 425 -31.25 -11.31 -3.53
C VAL A 425 -31.89 -12.32 -4.48
N GLU A 426 -33.13 -12.75 -4.21
CA GLU A 426 -33.89 -13.64 -5.09
C GLU A 426 -34.11 -13.06 -6.49
N ASN A 427 -34.36 -11.75 -6.59
CA ASN A 427 -34.61 -11.04 -7.85
C ASN A 427 -33.34 -10.84 -8.70
N PHE A 428 -32.15 -11.00 -8.10
CA PHE A 428 -30.87 -11.02 -8.82
C PHE A 428 -30.52 -12.44 -9.28
N PHE A 429 -30.49 -13.41 -8.35
CA PHE A 429 -30.03 -14.77 -8.67
C PHE A 429 -31.02 -15.57 -9.53
N SER A 430 -32.33 -15.36 -9.41
CA SER A 430 -33.32 -16.01 -10.28
C SER A 430 -33.25 -15.60 -11.76
N GLN A 431 -32.40 -14.63 -12.13
CA GLN A 431 -32.16 -14.22 -13.51
C GLN A 431 -30.97 -14.96 -14.16
N PHE A 432 -30.15 -15.69 -13.40
CA PHE A 432 -29.01 -16.45 -13.93
C PHE A 432 -29.47 -17.43 -15.03
N GLY A 433 -28.70 -17.53 -16.11
CA GLY A 433 -28.98 -18.36 -17.30
C GLY A 433 -30.08 -17.81 -18.23
N ARG A 434 -30.94 -16.90 -17.75
CA ARG A 434 -32.06 -16.30 -18.52
C ARG A 434 -31.60 -15.11 -19.37
N TYR A 435 -30.85 -15.37 -20.44
CA TYR A 435 -30.22 -14.30 -21.26
C TYR A 435 -31.19 -13.48 -22.12
N THR A 436 -32.32 -14.05 -22.53
CA THR A 436 -33.28 -13.41 -23.47
C THR A 436 -33.77 -12.05 -22.96
N GLY A 437 -33.56 -11.00 -23.74
CA GLY A 437 -34.01 -9.64 -23.43
C GLY A 437 -33.14 -8.85 -22.44
N ARG A 438 -32.00 -9.40 -21.97
CA ARG A 438 -31.04 -8.61 -21.19
C ARG A 438 -30.25 -7.66 -22.09
N ASN A 439 -30.07 -6.42 -21.62
CA ASN A 439 -29.23 -5.38 -22.25
C ASN A 439 -28.26 -4.69 -21.26
N LYS A 440 -28.11 -5.25 -20.05
CA LYS A 440 -27.33 -4.70 -18.94
C LYS A 440 -26.55 -5.79 -18.21
N CYS A 441 -25.31 -5.49 -17.86
CA CYS A 441 -24.41 -6.39 -17.13
C CYS A 441 -24.44 -6.01 -15.65
N TRP A 442 -25.46 -6.48 -14.94
CA TRP A 442 -25.60 -6.25 -13.51
C TRP A 442 -24.59 -7.09 -12.72
N LYS A 443 -23.86 -6.44 -11.82
CA LYS A 443 -23.09 -7.08 -10.75
C LYS A 443 -23.62 -6.71 -9.38
N LEU A 444 -23.51 -7.64 -8.45
CA LEU A 444 -23.86 -7.46 -7.05
C LEU A 444 -22.69 -6.76 -6.34
N LYS A 445 -22.98 -5.63 -5.69
CA LYS A 445 -21.97 -4.70 -5.16
C LYS A 445 -21.87 -4.83 -3.65
N ASP A 446 -20.64 -4.92 -3.15
CA ASP A 446 -20.26 -4.93 -1.73
C ASP A 446 -21.16 -5.87 -0.90
N TRP A 447 -21.00 -7.19 -1.07
CA TRP A 447 -21.80 -8.18 -0.34
C TRP A 447 -20.89 -9.18 0.39
N PRO A 448 -20.95 -9.25 1.73
CA PRO A 448 -21.78 -8.43 2.63
C PRO A 448 -21.38 -6.94 2.63
N PRO A 449 -22.31 -6.02 2.93
CA PRO A 449 -22.07 -4.58 2.84
C PRO A 449 -21.16 -4.09 3.95
N SER A 450 -19.89 -3.80 3.61
CA SER A 450 -18.89 -3.14 4.48
C SER A 450 -18.71 -3.76 5.87
N SER A 451 -18.95 -5.07 5.97
CA SER A 451 -18.96 -5.86 7.21
C SER A 451 -18.14 -7.12 6.99
N ASP A 452 -17.41 -7.56 8.02
CA ASP A 452 -16.53 -8.71 7.92
C ASP A 452 -17.32 -9.97 7.51
N PHE A 453 -16.83 -10.69 6.49
CA PHE A 453 -17.50 -11.85 5.93
C PHE A 453 -17.73 -12.94 6.98
N SER A 454 -16.78 -13.15 7.89
CA SER A 454 -16.92 -14.11 9.01
C SER A 454 -17.94 -13.70 10.07
N GLN A 455 -18.38 -12.43 10.09
CA GLN A 455 -19.39 -11.93 11.04
C GLN A 455 -20.79 -11.94 10.43
N THR A 456 -20.91 -11.73 9.11
CA THR A 456 -22.21 -11.67 8.42
C THR A 456 -22.62 -13.00 7.81
N PHE A 457 -21.66 -13.80 7.33
CA PHE A 457 -21.88 -15.11 6.73
C PHE A 457 -20.86 -16.16 7.26
N PRO A 458 -20.89 -16.51 8.56
CA PRO A 458 -19.90 -17.41 9.17
C PRO A 458 -19.81 -18.78 8.48
N GLU A 459 -20.94 -19.41 8.14
CA GLU A 459 -20.94 -20.72 7.46
C GLU A 459 -20.26 -20.67 6.08
N LEU A 460 -20.46 -19.59 5.33
CA LEU A 460 -19.79 -19.35 4.05
C LEU A 460 -18.30 -18.98 4.24
N PHE A 461 -17.94 -18.32 5.33
CA PHE A 461 -16.55 -18.03 5.67
C PHE A 461 -15.78 -19.31 5.98
N ASP A 462 -16.36 -20.18 6.80
CA ASP A 462 -15.74 -21.43 7.23
C ASP A 462 -15.60 -22.42 6.07
N ASP A 463 -16.63 -22.56 5.23
CA ASP A 463 -16.62 -23.42 4.03
C ASP A 463 -15.55 -22.95 3.02
N PHE A 464 -15.47 -21.66 2.72
CA PHE A 464 -14.41 -21.11 1.86
C PHE A 464 -13.02 -21.28 2.49
N SER A 465 -12.88 -21.02 3.80
CA SER A 465 -11.60 -21.14 4.51
C SER A 465 -11.12 -22.58 4.65
N ALA A 466 -12.02 -23.57 4.57
CA ALA A 466 -11.68 -24.99 4.51
C ALA A 466 -11.24 -25.43 3.10
N ALA A 467 -11.84 -24.88 2.05
CA ALA A 467 -11.63 -25.30 0.66
C ALA A 467 -10.53 -24.53 -0.10
N VAL A 468 -10.14 -23.33 0.37
CA VAL A 468 -9.16 -22.46 -0.30
C VAL A 468 -7.77 -23.13 -0.41
N PRO A 469 -7.16 -23.18 -1.62
CA PRO A 469 -5.85 -23.79 -1.81
C PRO A 469 -4.71 -22.94 -1.19
N VAL A 470 -3.56 -23.58 -0.98
CA VAL A 470 -2.38 -22.99 -0.30
C VAL A 470 -2.74 -22.33 1.05
N PRO A 471 -3.42 -23.06 1.95
CA PRO A 471 -4.07 -22.50 3.16
C PRO A 471 -3.11 -21.76 4.09
N ASN A 472 -1.83 -22.13 4.11
CA ASN A 472 -0.78 -21.46 4.88
C ASN A 472 -0.56 -20.01 4.42
N TYR A 473 -0.81 -19.69 3.15
CA TYR A 473 -0.67 -18.35 2.57
C TYR A 473 -2.01 -17.62 2.50
N THR A 474 -3.09 -18.30 2.12
CA THR A 474 -4.36 -17.67 1.73
C THR A 474 -5.34 -17.42 2.89
N ARG A 475 -5.26 -18.18 3.99
CA ARG A 475 -6.19 -18.04 5.12
C ARG A 475 -5.81 -16.89 6.06
N ARG A 476 -6.82 -16.43 6.83
CA ARG A 476 -6.67 -15.44 7.91
C ARG A 476 -5.77 -15.95 9.07
N ASP A 477 -5.71 -17.25 9.29
CA ASP A 477 -4.84 -17.94 10.26
C ASP A 477 -3.64 -18.64 9.60
N GLY A 478 -3.34 -18.32 8.33
CA GLY A 478 -2.27 -18.95 7.56
C GLY A 478 -0.87 -18.67 8.12
N SER A 479 -0.10 -19.73 8.39
CA SER A 479 1.26 -19.68 8.96
C SER A 479 2.27 -18.83 8.18
N HIS A 480 2.05 -18.62 6.88
CA HIS A 480 2.89 -17.85 5.97
C HIS A 480 2.31 -16.46 5.64
N ASN A 481 1.07 -16.17 6.01
CA ASN A 481 0.42 -14.90 5.73
C ASN A 481 0.85 -13.85 6.75
N ILE A 482 1.51 -12.75 6.32
CA ILE A 482 1.96 -11.68 7.22
C ILE A 482 0.77 -11.03 7.95
N ALA A 483 -0.42 -11.03 7.33
CA ALA A 483 -1.64 -10.53 7.94
C ALA A 483 -2.17 -11.38 9.12
N SER A 484 -1.77 -12.66 9.22
CA SER A 484 -2.23 -13.57 10.29
C SER A 484 -1.81 -13.15 11.71
N HIS A 485 -0.86 -12.22 11.83
CA HIS A 485 -0.33 -11.76 13.12
C HIS A 485 -1.05 -10.52 13.67
N PHE A 486 -2.07 -9.99 12.99
CA PHE A 486 -2.77 -8.77 13.40
C PHE A 486 -3.55 -8.96 14.73
N PRO A 487 -3.48 -8.04 15.72
CA PRO A 487 -4.14 -8.21 17.01
C PRO A 487 -5.67 -8.13 16.91
N ALA A 488 -6.37 -9.05 17.56
CA ALA A 488 -7.83 -9.16 17.52
C ALA A 488 -8.60 -8.01 18.20
N ASN A 489 -7.90 -7.07 18.85
CA ASN A 489 -8.45 -5.84 19.42
C ASN A 489 -7.98 -4.56 18.69
N THR A 490 -7.62 -4.68 17.41
CA THR A 490 -7.22 -3.56 16.55
C THR A 490 -7.96 -3.61 15.20
N ILE A 491 -8.12 -2.47 14.52
CA ILE A 491 -8.71 -2.44 13.16
C ILE A 491 -7.71 -3.02 12.14
N ALA A 492 -7.92 -4.28 11.79
CA ALA A 492 -7.24 -4.97 10.70
C ALA A 492 -7.61 -4.39 9.31
N PRO A 493 -6.77 -4.58 8.28
CA PRO A 493 -7.19 -4.39 6.90
C PRO A 493 -8.25 -5.43 6.50
N ASP A 494 -9.19 -5.03 5.65
CA ASP A 494 -10.22 -5.91 5.10
C ASP A 494 -9.63 -6.76 3.97
N LEU A 495 -9.04 -7.89 4.35
CA LEU A 495 -8.46 -8.91 3.45
C LEU A 495 -9.32 -10.19 3.38
N GLY A 496 -10.53 -10.15 3.97
CA GLY A 496 -11.43 -11.31 4.04
C GLY A 496 -11.99 -11.73 2.68
N PRO A 497 -12.61 -12.93 2.61
CA PRO A 497 -13.30 -13.36 1.41
C PRO A 497 -14.43 -12.38 1.04
N LYS A 498 -14.53 -12.05 -0.25
CA LYS A 498 -15.50 -11.11 -0.84
C LYS A 498 -16.16 -11.77 -2.05
N MET A 499 -17.46 -11.52 -2.26
CA MET A 499 -18.21 -12.11 -3.36
C MET A 499 -18.30 -11.20 -4.59
N TYR A 500 -18.05 -11.77 -5.76
CA TYR A 500 -18.03 -11.09 -7.06
C TYR A 500 -19.04 -11.78 -8.00
N ASN A 501 -20.32 -11.49 -7.76
CA ASN A 501 -21.44 -12.12 -8.48
C ASN A 501 -21.91 -11.19 -9.60
N ALA A 502 -21.84 -11.63 -10.86
CA ALA A 502 -22.16 -10.77 -11.99
C ALA A 502 -22.70 -11.54 -13.20
N PHE A 503 -23.56 -10.88 -13.96
CA PHE A 503 -24.07 -11.41 -15.22
C PHE A 503 -22.98 -11.48 -16.30
N ALA A 504 -23.26 -12.22 -17.37
CA ALA A 504 -22.47 -12.22 -18.60
C ALA A 504 -22.34 -10.80 -19.19
N SER A 505 -21.22 -10.58 -19.88
CA SER A 505 -20.88 -9.40 -20.66
C SER A 505 -20.23 -9.85 -21.98
N SER A 506 -19.66 -8.92 -22.74
CA SER A 506 -18.88 -9.23 -23.94
C SER A 506 -17.48 -8.64 -23.85
N GLU A 507 -16.57 -9.17 -24.67
CA GLU A 507 -15.21 -8.66 -24.85
C GLU A 507 -15.00 -7.94 -26.20
N LEU A 508 -16.09 -7.82 -26.97
CA LEU A 508 -16.14 -7.02 -28.20
C LEU A 508 -15.98 -5.53 -27.90
N PRO A 509 -15.63 -4.70 -28.92
CA PRO A 509 -15.34 -3.29 -28.70
C PRO A 509 -16.46 -2.50 -28.01
N GLY A 510 -16.06 -1.64 -27.06
CA GLY A 510 -16.96 -0.75 -26.32
C GLY A 510 -17.66 -1.36 -25.08
N TYR A 511 -17.46 -2.66 -24.80
CA TYR A 511 -17.88 -3.25 -23.53
C TYR A 511 -16.87 -2.92 -22.41
N LYS A 512 -17.32 -2.92 -21.15
CA LYS A 512 -16.48 -2.56 -19.97
C LYS A 512 -16.12 -3.75 -19.07
N GLY A 513 -16.23 -4.98 -19.59
CA GLY A 513 -16.05 -6.22 -18.83
C GLY A 513 -17.10 -6.37 -17.71
N SER A 514 -16.80 -7.25 -16.74
CA SER A 514 -17.49 -7.31 -15.44
C SER A 514 -16.61 -6.70 -14.34
N THR A 515 -15.29 -6.86 -14.46
CA THR A 515 -14.27 -6.19 -13.65
C THR A 515 -13.35 -5.41 -14.59
N ARG A 516 -13.30 -4.09 -14.41
CA ARG A 516 -12.45 -3.18 -15.17
C ARG A 516 -10.97 -3.41 -14.84
N LEU A 517 -10.07 -2.88 -15.69
CA LEU A 517 -8.64 -2.91 -15.47
C LEU A 517 -8.29 -2.20 -14.15
N HIS A 518 -7.62 -2.91 -13.26
CA HIS A 518 -7.18 -2.41 -11.96
C HIS A 518 -5.93 -3.17 -11.50
N MET A 519 -5.42 -2.83 -10.32
CA MET A 519 -4.23 -3.43 -9.71
C MET A 519 -4.38 -3.36 -8.19
N ASP A 520 -4.17 -4.49 -7.52
CA ASP A 520 -4.33 -4.60 -6.06
C ASP A 520 -3.01 -4.44 -5.30
N MET A 521 -3.11 -3.90 -4.09
CA MET A 521 -1.97 -3.65 -3.18
C MET A 521 -1.41 -4.90 -2.49
N ALA A 522 -2.13 -6.02 -2.61
CA ALA A 522 -1.90 -7.27 -1.89
C ALA A 522 -1.94 -8.44 -2.88
N ASP A 523 -1.56 -9.63 -2.43
CA ASP A 523 -1.76 -10.86 -3.19
C ASP A 523 -3.23 -11.27 -3.13
N ALA A 524 -3.78 -11.87 -4.19
CA ALA A 524 -5.16 -12.31 -4.22
C ALA A 524 -5.31 -13.73 -4.78
N VAL A 525 -6.33 -14.45 -4.30
CA VAL A 525 -6.82 -15.69 -4.90
C VAL A 525 -8.31 -15.56 -5.16
N ASN A 526 -8.75 -15.86 -6.39
CA ASN A 526 -10.14 -15.80 -6.83
C ASN A 526 -10.62 -17.18 -7.28
N ILE A 527 -11.64 -17.73 -6.62
CA ILE A 527 -12.24 -19.03 -6.94
C ILE A 527 -13.61 -18.83 -7.58
N MET A 528 -13.82 -19.41 -8.76
CA MET A 528 -15.15 -19.48 -9.37
C MET A 528 -15.90 -20.68 -8.80
N LEU A 529 -17.02 -20.43 -8.14
CA LEU A 529 -17.79 -21.46 -7.43
C LEU A 529 -19.03 -21.91 -8.21
N HIS A 530 -19.54 -21.06 -9.11
CA HIS A 530 -20.59 -21.41 -10.06
C HIS A 530 -20.48 -20.56 -11.33
N ALA A 531 -20.80 -21.16 -12.48
CA ALA A 531 -21.11 -20.44 -13.71
C ALA A 531 -22.26 -21.13 -14.44
N GLU A 532 -23.12 -20.33 -15.04
CA GLU A 532 -24.14 -20.80 -15.99
C GLU A 532 -23.50 -21.20 -17.33
N ASN A 533 -24.22 -21.91 -18.19
CA ASN A 533 -23.79 -22.05 -19.58
C ASN A 533 -23.75 -20.67 -20.26
N ARG A 534 -22.81 -20.48 -21.20
CA ARG A 534 -22.68 -19.26 -21.99
C ARG A 534 -23.91 -19.06 -22.91
N PRO A 535 -24.19 -17.82 -23.36
CA PRO A 535 -25.31 -17.54 -24.27
C PRO A 535 -25.27 -18.28 -25.62
N ASP A 536 -24.12 -18.81 -26.03
CA ASP A 536 -23.93 -19.68 -27.21
C ASP A 536 -24.07 -21.18 -26.89
N CYS A 537 -24.64 -21.51 -25.73
CA CYS A 537 -24.74 -22.87 -25.16
C CYS A 537 -23.41 -23.56 -24.84
N GLY A 538 -22.28 -22.85 -24.87
CA GLY A 538 -20.99 -23.39 -24.46
C GLY A 538 -20.78 -23.43 -22.93
N GLU A 539 -19.71 -24.08 -22.51
CA GLU A 539 -19.29 -24.17 -21.10
C GLU A 539 -19.10 -22.79 -20.45
N GLY A 540 -19.61 -22.63 -19.23
CA GLY A 540 -19.56 -21.40 -18.43
C GLY A 540 -18.16 -21.01 -18.00
N VAL A 541 -17.69 -19.84 -18.45
CA VAL A 541 -16.38 -19.30 -18.08
C VAL A 541 -16.38 -17.78 -17.92
N ALA A 542 -15.32 -17.27 -17.29
CA ALA A 542 -14.92 -15.87 -17.34
C ALA A 542 -13.48 -15.77 -17.84
N ALA A 543 -13.22 -14.88 -18.80
CA ALA A 543 -11.87 -14.62 -19.26
C ALA A 543 -11.22 -13.53 -18.41
N TRP A 544 -10.02 -13.83 -17.91
CA TRP A 544 -9.12 -12.90 -17.25
C TRP A 544 -8.03 -12.51 -18.23
N ASP A 545 -7.64 -11.23 -18.24
CA ASP A 545 -6.34 -10.82 -18.77
C ASP A 545 -5.53 -10.25 -17.60
N ILE A 546 -4.42 -10.91 -17.27
CA ILE A 546 -3.48 -10.51 -16.21
C ILE A 546 -2.18 -10.07 -16.88
N TYR A 547 -1.63 -8.93 -16.49
CA TYR A 547 -0.40 -8.38 -17.04
C TYR A 547 0.73 -8.39 -16.00
N ARG A 548 1.97 -8.58 -16.48
CA ARG A 548 3.20 -8.40 -15.68
C ARG A 548 3.20 -7.04 -15.01
N ALA A 549 3.64 -6.99 -13.75
CA ALA A 549 3.82 -5.73 -13.02
C ALA A 549 4.76 -4.76 -13.77
N GLU A 550 5.79 -5.33 -14.41
CA GLU A 550 6.80 -4.61 -15.19
C GLU A 550 6.25 -3.98 -16.49
N ASP A 551 5.09 -4.43 -16.97
CA ASP A 551 4.41 -3.87 -18.15
C ASP A 551 3.38 -2.78 -17.80
N ALA A 552 3.04 -2.59 -16.51
CA ALA A 552 2.09 -1.56 -16.08
C ALA A 552 2.45 -0.12 -16.54
N PRO A 553 3.72 0.33 -16.56
CA PRO A 553 4.09 1.62 -17.15
C PRO A 553 3.71 1.76 -18.62
N LYS A 554 3.89 0.70 -19.43
CA LYS A 554 3.53 0.67 -20.86
C LYS A 554 2.02 0.72 -21.06
N ILE A 555 1.26 0.02 -20.21
CA ILE A 555 -0.21 0.04 -20.23
C ILE A 555 -0.73 1.45 -19.90
N ARG A 556 -0.12 2.12 -18.91
CA ARG A 556 -0.41 3.54 -18.59
C ARG A 556 -0.06 4.48 -19.75
N GLU A 557 1.05 4.24 -20.47
CA GLU A 557 1.44 5.01 -21.65
C GLU A 557 0.48 4.80 -22.83
N PHE A 558 0.15 3.54 -23.16
CA PHE A 558 -0.84 3.17 -24.17
C PHE A 558 -2.19 3.87 -23.93
N LEU A 559 -2.72 3.80 -22.70
CA LEU A 559 -4.00 4.43 -22.36
C LEU A 559 -3.93 5.96 -22.49
N ARG A 560 -2.87 6.60 -21.99
CA ARG A 560 -2.66 8.06 -22.15
C ARG A 560 -2.50 8.50 -23.61
N LYS A 561 -1.93 7.65 -24.47
CA LYS A 561 -1.71 7.92 -25.89
C LYS A 561 -3.00 7.87 -26.70
N HIS A 562 -3.85 6.86 -26.49
CA HIS A 562 -5.05 6.62 -27.31
C HIS A 562 -6.34 7.17 -26.69
N TYR A 563 -6.38 7.37 -25.37
CA TYR A 563 -7.55 7.83 -24.63
C TYR A 563 -7.20 9.01 -23.68
N PRO A 564 -6.55 10.09 -24.18
CA PRO A 564 -6.03 11.16 -23.34
C PRO A 564 -7.11 11.85 -22.49
N ASP A 565 -8.31 12.04 -23.05
CA ASP A 565 -9.43 12.73 -22.37
C ASP A 565 -9.98 11.92 -21.17
N ASP A 566 -9.91 10.59 -21.22
CA ASP A 566 -10.28 9.69 -20.12
C ASP A 566 -9.13 9.47 -19.11
N CYS A 567 -7.90 9.88 -19.46
CA CYS A 567 -6.68 9.70 -18.68
C CYS A 567 -6.27 10.93 -17.83
N VAL A 568 -7.25 11.68 -17.32
CA VAL A 568 -7.02 12.80 -16.38
C VAL A 568 -6.30 12.35 -15.10
N ASN A 569 -6.55 11.11 -14.68
CA ASN A 569 -5.96 10.44 -13.53
C ASN A 569 -5.09 9.25 -14.01
N ASP A 570 -4.46 8.49 -13.10
CA ASP A 570 -3.82 7.22 -13.53
C ASP A 570 -4.87 6.23 -14.09
N PRO A 571 -4.68 5.71 -15.31
CA PRO A 571 -5.73 4.96 -16.00
C PRO A 571 -5.92 3.53 -15.47
N ILE A 572 -4.96 2.97 -14.73
CA ILE A 572 -5.13 1.67 -14.06
C ILE A 572 -5.85 1.89 -12.73
N HIS A 573 -5.39 2.82 -11.91
CA HIS A 573 -5.90 2.98 -10.55
C HIS A 573 -7.23 3.73 -10.45
N SER A 574 -7.60 4.51 -11.48
CA SER A 574 -8.96 5.06 -11.62
C SER A 574 -10.01 4.00 -11.94
N GLN A 575 -9.61 2.78 -12.36
CA GLN A 575 -10.50 1.66 -12.69
C GLN A 575 -11.57 1.99 -13.76
N ASN A 576 -11.27 2.93 -14.67
CA ASN A 576 -12.21 3.40 -15.70
C ASN A 576 -12.23 2.51 -16.95
N PHE A 577 -11.09 1.90 -17.31
CA PHE A 577 -10.90 1.19 -18.56
C PHE A 577 -11.18 -0.32 -18.45
N TYR A 578 -11.52 -0.93 -19.58
CA TYR A 578 -11.40 -2.36 -19.81
C TYR A 578 -10.80 -2.52 -21.20
N LEU A 579 -9.75 -3.31 -21.33
CA LEU A 579 -9.07 -3.55 -22.60
C LEU A 579 -9.86 -4.59 -23.38
N ASP A 580 -10.73 -4.13 -24.29
CA ASP A 580 -11.45 -4.99 -25.23
C ASP A 580 -10.51 -5.70 -26.21
N CYS A 581 -11.06 -6.60 -27.03
CA CYS A 581 -10.23 -7.39 -27.96
C CYS A 581 -9.42 -6.54 -28.96
N GLY A 582 -9.91 -5.35 -29.34
CA GLY A 582 -9.18 -4.41 -30.18
C GLY A 582 -8.10 -3.66 -29.42
N MET A 583 -8.41 -3.21 -28.20
CA MET A 583 -7.43 -2.57 -27.30
C MET A 583 -6.28 -3.51 -26.95
N ARG A 584 -6.56 -4.79 -26.65
CA ARG A 584 -5.52 -5.81 -26.38
C ARG A 584 -4.63 -6.07 -27.60
N ALA A 585 -5.22 -6.15 -28.79
CA ALA A 585 -4.46 -6.31 -30.04
C ALA A 585 -3.55 -5.10 -30.34
N LEU A 586 -4.04 -3.88 -30.16
CA LEU A 586 -3.26 -2.66 -30.40
C LEU A 586 -2.16 -2.45 -29.35
N LEU A 587 -2.44 -2.73 -28.08
CA LEU A 587 -1.47 -2.72 -26.98
C LEU A 587 -0.31 -3.70 -27.24
N PHE A 588 -0.61 -4.92 -27.73
CA PHE A 588 0.42 -5.87 -28.17
C PHE A 588 1.19 -5.34 -29.38
N GLN A 589 0.51 -4.82 -30.41
CA GLN A 589 1.13 -4.33 -31.64
C GLN A 589 2.11 -3.18 -31.41
N GLU A 590 1.77 -2.23 -30.53
CA GLU A 590 2.59 -1.03 -30.31
C GLU A 590 3.62 -1.16 -29.18
N PHE A 591 3.30 -1.86 -28.10
CA PHE A 591 4.13 -1.91 -26.88
C PHE A 591 4.71 -3.30 -26.58
N GLY A 592 4.38 -4.32 -27.38
CA GLY A 592 4.83 -5.70 -27.18
C GLY A 592 4.30 -6.35 -25.89
N VAL A 593 3.29 -5.75 -25.26
CA VAL A 593 2.75 -6.24 -23.98
C VAL A 593 1.91 -7.50 -24.23
N VAL A 594 2.30 -8.59 -23.58
CA VAL A 594 1.62 -9.89 -23.62
C VAL A 594 1.20 -10.28 -22.22
N GLY A 595 -0.10 -10.39 -21.98
CA GLY A 595 -0.66 -10.87 -20.71
C GLY A 595 -0.83 -12.39 -20.67
N TRP A 596 -1.09 -12.91 -19.47
CA TRP A 596 -1.68 -14.22 -19.24
C TRP A 596 -3.18 -14.12 -19.44
N ARG A 597 -3.73 -14.82 -20.44
CA ARG A 597 -5.17 -14.92 -20.64
C ARG A 597 -5.69 -16.25 -20.13
N ILE A 598 -6.51 -16.22 -19.08
CA ILE A 598 -7.00 -17.40 -18.37
C ILE A 598 -8.52 -17.45 -18.49
N TYR A 599 -9.06 -18.52 -19.09
CA TYR A 599 -10.50 -18.79 -19.08
C TYR A 599 -10.85 -19.61 -17.83
N GLN A 600 -11.24 -18.91 -16.77
CA GLN A 600 -11.60 -19.50 -15.48
C GLN A 600 -12.95 -20.24 -15.60
N LYS A 601 -12.97 -21.50 -15.16
CA LYS A 601 -14.10 -22.43 -15.07
C LYS A 601 -14.52 -22.62 -13.60
N PRO A 602 -15.73 -23.14 -13.32
CA PRO A 602 -16.13 -23.54 -11.97
C PRO A 602 -15.13 -24.54 -11.37
N GLY A 603 -14.63 -24.24 -10.17
CA GLY A 603 -13.57 -25.00 -9.50
C GLY A 603 -12.15 -24.49 -9.71
N ASP A 604 -11.93 -23.45 -10.51
CA ASP A 604 -10.61 -22.82 -10.65
C ASP A 604 -10.39 -21.70 -9.63
N ALA A 605 -9.35 -21.85 -8.82
CA ALA A 605 -8.68 -20.75 -8.12
C ALA A 605 -7.62 -20.13 -9.04
N VAL A 606 -7.82 -18.88 -9.45
CA VAL A 606 -6.82 -18.04 -10.11
C VAL A 606 -6.08 -17.24 -9.05
N PHE A 607 -4.76 -17.33 -9.02
CA PHE A 607 -3.90 -16.56 -8.12
C PHE A 607 -3.30 -15.35 -8.85
N ILE A 608 -3.40 -14.16 -8.27
CA ILE A 608 -2.93 -12.88 -8.81
C ILE A 608 -1.86 -12.28 -7.87
N PRO A 609 -0.59 -12.14 -8.31
CA PRO A 609 0.46 -11.50 -7.52
C PRO A 609 0.22 -10.00 -7.32
N ALA A 610 0.57 -9.48 -6.14
CA ALA A 610 0.52 -8.05 -5.86
C ALA A 610 1.24 -7.22 -6.93
N GLY A 611 0.56 -6.21 -7.48
CA GLY A 611 1.08 -5.35 -8.55
C GLY A 611 0.87 -5.86 -9.97
N CYS A 612 0.25 -7.03 -10.18
CA CYS A 612 -0.23 -7.42 -11.51
C CYS A 612 -1.50 -6.63 -11.86
N ALA A 613 -1.43 -5.80 -12.89
CA ALA A 613 -2.62 -5.15 -13.46
C ALA A 613 -3.50 -6.22 -14.12
N HIS A 614 -4.81 -6.23 -13.87
CA HIS A 614 -5.70 -7.25 -14.42
C HIS A 614 -7.15 -6.80 -14.59
N GLN A 615 -7.89 -7.55 -15.40
CA GLN A 615 -9.30 -7.32 -15.74
C GLN A 615 -10.05 -8.65 -15.92
N VAL A 616 -11.39 -8.62 -15.84
CA VAL A 616 -12.23 -9.82 -15.99
C VAL A 616 -13.48 -9.54 -16.82
N VAL A 617 -13.78 -10.42 -17.76
CA VAL A 617 -15.05 -10.50 -18.48
C VAL A 617 -15.74 -11.83 -18.23
N ASN A 618 -16.88 -11.78 -17.54
CA ASN A 618 -17.81 -12.90 -17.45
C ASN A 618 -18.40 -13.21 -18.84
N LEU A 619 -18.13 -14.39 -19.41
CA LEU A 619 -18.75 -14.84 -20.66
C LEU A 619 -20.05 -15.63 -20.42
N ALA A 620 -20.28 -16.06 -19.18
CA ALA A 620 -21.55 -16.54 -18.62
C ALA A 620 -21.85 -15.82 -17.29
N ASP A 621 -23.05 -15.99 -16.74
CA ASP A 621 -23.34 -15.50 -15.38
C ASP A 621 -22.52 -16.29 -14.35
N CYS A 622 -21.76 -15.61 -13.50
CA CYS A 622 -20.80 -16.25 -12.58
C CYS A 622 -20.98 -15.83 -11.11
N ILE A 623 -20.64 -16.75 -10.22
CA ILE A 623 -20.43 -16.56 -8.79
C ILE A 623 -18.95 -16.85 -8.50
N LYS A 624 -18.27 -15.88 -7.89
CA LYS A 624 -16.85 -15.98 -7.52
C LYS A 624 -16.67 -15.49 -6.08
N VAL A 625 -15.72 -16.08 -5.35
CA VAL A 625 -15.21 -15.55 -4.08
C VAL A 625 -13.71 -15.28 -4.24
N ALA A 626 -13.23 -14.15 -3.76
CA ALA A 626 -11.79 -13.91 -3.64
C ALA A 626 -11.41 -13.44 -2.24
N CYS A 627 -10.21 -13.79 -1.78
CA CYS A 627 -9.62 -13.23 -0.57
C CYS A 627 -8.21 -12.71 -0.85
N ASP A 628 -7.80 -11.73 -0.04
CA ASP A 628 -6.52 -11.05 -0.16
C ASP A 628 -5.55 -11.60 0.91
N PHE A 629 -4.25 -11.63 0.61
CA PHE A 629 -3.21 -12.04 1.54
C PHE A 629 -1.90 -11.27 1.32
N VAL A 630 -0.94 -11.40 2.23
CA VAL A 630 0.37 -10.74 2.10
C VAL A 630 1.47 -11.79 2.28
N SER A 631 2.02 -12.25 1.15
CA SER A 631 3.13 -13.22 1.15
C SER A 631 4.49 -12.58 1.48
N PRO A 632 5.44 -13.35 2.05
CA PRO A 632 6.84 -12.94 2.18
C PRO A 632 7.54 -12.60 0.86
N GLU A 633 7.08 -13.19 -0.25
CA GLU A 633 7.60 -13.06 -1.61
C GLU A 633 7.31 -11.69 -2.22
N ASN A 634 6.07 -11.21 -2.06
CA ASN A 634 5.58 -10.05 -2.80
C ASN A 634 5.49 -8.78 -1.94
N ALA A 635 5.80 -8.85 -0.65
CA ALA A 635 5.79 -7.71 0.27
C ALA A 635 6.55 -6.47 -0.22
N ASP A 636 7.69 -6.65 -0.91
CA ASP A 636 8.45 -5.54 -1.51
C ASP A 636 7.66 -4.83 -2.63
N ARG A 637 6.86 -5.57 -3.42
CA ARG A 637 5.90 -4.98 -4.38
C ARG A 637 4.77 -4.27 -3.63
N CYS A 638 4.23 -4.86 -2.57
CA CYS A 638 3.18 -4.24 -1.74
C CYS A 638 3.63 -2.87 -1.18
N PHE A 639 4.91 -2.71 -0.81
CA PHE A 639 5.48 -1.40 -0.43
C PHE A 639 5.54 -0.40 -1.59
N GLN A 640 6.06 -0.82 -2.75
CA GLN A 640 6.14 0.02 -3.96
C GLN A 640 4.75 0.54 -4.36
N LEU A 641 3.75 -0.34 -4.34
CA LEU A 641 2.36 0.01 -4.61
C LEU A 641 1.80 0.97 -3.56
N THR A 642 2.08 0.76 -2.27
CA THR A 642 1.68 1.68 -1.20
C THR A 642 2.26 3.08 -1.40
N GLN A 643 3.45 3.20 -2.01
CA GLN A 643 4.02 4.48 -2.42
C GLN A 643 3.31 5.06 -3.66
N GLU A 644 3.11 4.30 -4.74
CA GLU A 644 2.35 4.76 -5.92
C GLU A 644 0.94 5.27 -5.54
N PHE A 645 0.24 4.56 -4.66
CA PHE A 645 -1.08 4.96 -4.14
C PHE A 645 -1.03 6.25 -3.30
N ARG A 646 0.05 6.51 -2.55
CA ARG A 646 0.24 7.77 -1.82
C ARG A 646 0.44 8.96 -2.77
N GLU A 647 1.27 8.81 -3.80
CA GLU A 647 1.54 9.85 -4.79
C GLU A 647 0.26 10.25 -5.56
N MET A 648 -0.57 9.28 -5.92
CA MET A 648 -1.90 9.54 -6.52
C MET A 648 -2.89 10.19 -5.55
N ASN A 649 -2.85 9.82 -4.27
CA ASN A 649 -3.78 10.38 -3.29
C ASN A 649 -3.53 11.87 -3.00
N GLU A 650 -2.34 12.42 -3.22
CA GLU A 650 -2.13 13.88 -3.21
C GLU A 650 -2.93 14.61 -4.30
N MET A 651 -3.24 13.90 -5.40
CA MET A 651 -4.11 14.36 -6.50
C MET A 651 -5.60 14.12 -6.20
N ARG A 652 -5.94 13.43 -5.11
CA ARG A 652 -7.31 13.02 -4.68
C ARG A 652 -8.06 12.14 -5.69
N THR A 653 -7.35 11.27 -6.39
CA THR A 653 -7.92 10.41 -7.44
C THR A 653 -8.39 9.05 -6.92
N TRP A 654 -8.09 8.70 -5.67
CA TRP A 654 -8.36 7.39 -5.08
C TRP A 654 -8.92 7.47 -3.65
N LYS A 655 -9.12 6.32 -3.01
CA LYS A 655 -9.70 6.17 -1.67
C LYS A 655 -8.62 6.16 -0.57
N GLU A 656 -9.05 6.08 0.69
CA GLU A 656 -8.15 5.87 1.83
C GLU A 656 -7.32 4.58 1.62
N ASP A 657 -6.04 4.60 2.00
CA ASP A 657 -5.23 3.37 1.99
C ASP A 657 -5.79 2.39 3.03
N VAL A 658 -6.18 1.20 2.56
CA VAL A 658 -6.86 0.18 3.37
C VAL A 658 -5.86 -0.82 3.98
N LEU A 659 -4.65 -1.00 3.42
CA LEU A 659 -3.77 -2.14 3.73
C LEU A 659 -2.99 -2.01 5.05
N GLN A 660 -2.58 -0.80 5.44
CA GLN A 660 -1.73 -0.55 6.63
C GLN A 660 -0.42 -1.39 6.68
N LEU A 661 0.26 -1.62 5.56
CA LEU A 661 1.36 -2.60 5.46
C LEU A 661 2.44 -2.46 6.57
N SER A 662 2.92 -1.25 6.88
CA SER A 662 3.89 -1.03 7.96
C SER A 662 3.35 -1.38 9.35
N THR A 663 2.06 -1.12 9.63
CA THR A 663 1.41 -1.50 10.89
C THR A 663 1.29 -3.02 11.00
N MET A 664 0.92 -3.69 9.90
CA MET A 664 0.85 -5.15 9.82
C MET A 664 2.23 -5.78 10.09
N MET A 665 3.30 -5.24 9.49
CA MET A 665 4.66 -5.70 9.74
C MET A 665 5.14 -5.46 11.17
N TRP A 666 4.78 -4.33 11.79
CA TRP A 666 5.07 -4.08 13.22
C TRP A 666 4.40 -5.10 14.13
N PHE A 667 3.12 -5.42 13.88
CA PHE A 667 2.42 -6.45 14.64
C PHE A 667 2.98 -7.86 14.36
N CYS A 668 3.39 -8.16 13.13
CA CYS A 668 4.11 -9.40 12.80
C CYS A 668 5.43 -9.51 13.59
N TRP A 669 6.26 -8.46 13.61
CA TRP A 669 7.49 -8.41 14.42
C TRP A 669 7.21 -8.65 15.91
N LEU A 670 6.26 -7.92 16.50
CA LEU A 670 5.92 -8.04 17.91
C LEU A 670 5.33 -9.41 18.28
N ASN A 671 4.60 -10.07 17.37
CA ASN A 671 4.08 -11.41 17.62
C ASN A 671 5.18 -12.47 17.51
N LEU A 672 5.99 -12.43 16.44
CA LEU A 672 7.08 -13.37 16.23
C LEU A 672 8.12 -13.33 17.36
N ARG A 673 8.45 -12.13 17.89
CA ARG A 673 9.28 -11.99 19.11
C ARG A 673 8.69 -12.72 20.32
N LYS A 674 7.36 -12.77 20.48
CA LYS A 674 6.68 -13.45 21.59
C LYS A 674 6.65 -14.97 21.38
N VAL A 675 6.34 -15.43 20.16
CA VAL A 675 6.37 -16.84 19.78
C VAL A 675 7.77 -17.41 19.99
N GLU A 676 8.79 -16.78 19.43
CA GLU A 676 10.21 -17.17 19.55
C GLU A 676 10.66 -17.24 21.02
N LYS A 677 10.35 -16.22 21.85
CA LYS A 677 10.65 -16.23 23.29
C LYS A 677 9.89 -17.33 24.05
N SER A 678 8.69 -17.72 23.61
CA SER A 678 7.97 -18.86 24.20
C SER A 678 8.55 -20.22 23.80
N MET A 679 9.09 -20.33 22.59
CA MET A 679 9.78 -21.54 22.09
C MET A 679 11.16 -21.73 22.73
N SER A 680 11.82 -20.67 23.20
CA SER A 680 13.10 -20.76 23.92
C SER A 680 12.98 -21.09 25.41
N VAL A 681 11.76 -21.28 25.92
CA VAL A 681 11.45 -21.53 27.35
C VAL A 681 10.71 -22.87 27.56
N ALA A 682 10.40 -23.58 26.47
CA ALA A 682 9.74 -24.89 26.44
C ALA A 682 10.73 -26.01 26.07
#